data_AF-A0A4Q4Y148-F1
#
_entry.id   AF-A0A4Q4Y148-F1
#
_cell.length_a   1.000
_cell.length_b   1.000
_cell.length_c   1.000
_cell.angle_alpha   90.00
_cell.angle_beta   90.00
_cell.angle_gamma   90.00
#
_symmetry.space_group_name_H-M   'P 1'
#
loop_
_entity.id
_entity.type
_entity.pdbx_description
1 polymer ?
#
loop_
_entity_poly.entity_id
_entity_poly.type
_entity_poly.pdbx_seq_one_letter_code
_entity_poly.pdbx_strand_id
1 'polypeptide(L)'
;MPPIDLEAKLEEHSARLDDLIRLYDQQQTGVQVDRKEAEDKTRDVLKKHDALEEGYRQRRMALQERITAARQLVASIKASDGSIDADALLAEVELARQATFDHALLVVAAGEGSLDRIRNISDDHRKALGIVEAEKAKADLLKTVGDRDSTIRDLESTITEKNEDLKSKNEELKSKNEELKSKNEELKSKNEELKRTRGELEASRQKAQASVEESKSSEAKYAALGQKYAALERELEASKQQLVAREAEKTALSGELATTQNNKQEVEGKLATVRAELGSAKEAVRVIEEEARRQQAAFDGDLAALLAQHEAGEGALERRVHELEMFLEEERFRAAALSQSHANVSLRLADAERSCAAAQQTNAALTEARDLLGALRDDEARQLRDSESTVDELVSVVFELAGEIADLELSVEGERRTVRDRESDIGRLEGDVERLETTVRGLETKVNGLETKVNGLETKVNGLETKVNGLETKVNNYDDSLENANAELEELKSELEGANHRLDEELQTSESLRNDADAASAERDRAEAAELGLAEFFAVQSGWDGAEFQSWVPFVRAVSRADYVAGLPASADRPWTVLQSWCEGGGRGLHDHTPASLAHVAGRLYGAALNGDCGEESICLVGQVMGHLVRDDTVSLPPVVTALEAYVDAVSRIDLARCDQRIHVLCLGLWQVASVVRSLRPGAEQVDRIALDIGSLVDSDSLCRELRELMWDPEVAEAELRDLPVSQNHFFVGDSRICLLAVSGVPDWLFAIDFGERSIGMVHVSRGEWAGIQEYRIRASEGGRDLTVPVTSAQRLGWVLNHFSA
;
A
#
# COMPACT_ATOMS: atom_id res chain seq x y z
N MET A 1 -22.17 -30.03 -38.59
CA MET A 1 -21.39 -30.52 -37.43
C MET A 1 -21.90 -31.91 -37.10
N PRO A 2 -21.03 -32.93 -36.98
CA PRO A 2 -21.46 -34.25 -36.54
C PRO A 2 -21.91 -34.18 -35.07
N PRO A 3 -22.77 -35.10 -34.60
CA PRO A 3 -23.23 -35.10 -33.22
C PRO A 3 -21.99 -35.31 -32.33
N ILE A 4 -21.68 -34.31 -31.51
CA ILE A 4 -20.68 -34.47 -30.47
C ILE A 4 -21.30 -35.45 -29.47
N ASP A 5 -20.74 -36.64 -29.42
CA ASP A 5 -21.10 -37.66 -28.45
C ASP A 5 -20.72 -37.15 -27.05
N LEU A 6 -21.69 -36.52 -26.41
CA LEU A 6 -21.53 -35.85 -25.11
C LEU A 6 -21.25 -36.86 -24.01
N GLU A 7 -21.68 -38.13 -24.17
CA GLU A 7 -21.36 -39.22 -23.25
C GLU A 7 -19.87 -39.55 -23.29
N ALA A 8 -19.27 -39.66 -24.48
CA ALA A 8 -17.82 -39.92 -24.62
C ALA A 8 -16.96 -38.79 -24.02
N LYS A 9 -17.41 -37.54 -24.13
CA LYS A 9 -16.73 -36.41 -23.47
C LYS A 9 -16.93 -36.41 -21.96
N LEU A 10 -18.09 -36.87 -21.48
CA LEU A 10 -18.36 -36.99 -20.04
C LEU A 10 -17.44 -38.04 -19.40
N GLU A 11 -17.22 -39.18 -20.07
CA GLU A 11 -16.28 -40.22 -19.64
C GLU A 11 -14.82 -39.73 -19.67
N GLU A 12 -14.42 -38.97 -20.70
CA GLU A 12 -13.08 -38.37 -20.77
C GLU A 12 -12.84 -37.36 -19.62
N HIS A 13 -13.86 -36.58 -19.28
CA HIS A 13 -13.77 -35.61 -18.18
C HIS A 13 -13.84 -36.28 -16.80
N SER A 14 -14.58 -37.37 -16.64
CA SER A 14 -14.59 -38.22 -15.45
C SER A 14 -13.22 -38.86 -15.21
N ALA A 15 -12.61 -39.45 -16.24
CA ALA A 15 -11.29 -40.05 -16.14
C ALA A 15 -10.20 -39.01 -15.80
N ARG A 16 -10.27 -37.81 -16.39
CA ARG A 16 -9.38 -36.69 -16.01
C ARG A 16 -9.58 -36.23 -14.57
N LEU A 17 -10.80 -36.29 -14.05
CA LEU A 17 -11.09 -35.96 -12.66
C LEU A 17 -10.49 -36.98 -11.70
N ASP A 18 -10.59 -38.28 -12.02
CA ASP A 18 -10.00 -39.35 -11.23
C ASP A 18 -8.46 -39.33 -11.25
N ASP A 19 -7.86 -38.96 -12.38
CA ASP A 19 -6.41 -38.72 -12.48
C ASP A 19 -5.97 -37.48 -11.70
N LEU A 20 -6.77 -36.40 -11.72
CA LEU A 20 -6.50 -35.22 -10.89
C LEU A 20 -6.63 -35.53 -9.39
N ILE A 21 -7.59 -36.37 -9.00
CA ILE A 21 -7.76 -36.83 -7.61
C ILE A 21 -6.55 -37.69 -7.18
N ARG A 22 -6.07 -38.59 -8.06
CA ARG A 22 -4.85 -39.38 -7.80
C ARG A 22 -3.59 -38.54 -7.71
N LEU A 23 -3.45 -37.53 -8.56
CA LEU A 23 -2.32 -36.59 -8.53
C LEU A 23 -2.37 -35.71 -7.28
N TYR A 24 -3.58 -35.37 -6.81
CA TYR A 24 -3.79 -34.63 -5.57
C TYR A 24 -3.46 -35.46 -4.33
N ASP A 25 -3.85 -36.74 -4.28
CA ASP A 25 -3.50 -37.66 -3.18
C ASP A 25 -1.99 -37.97 -3.11
N GLN A 26 -1.26 -37.83 -4.22
CA GLN A 26 0.20 -38.01 -4.27
C GLN A 26 1.00 -36.75 -3.87
N GLN A 27 0.37 -35.56 -3.84
CA GLN A 27 1.03 -34.31 -3.48
C GLN A 27 0.43 -33.72 -2.18
N GLN A 28 1.09 -34.07 -1.07
CA GLN A 28 1.05 -33.40 0.24
C GLN A 28 -0.10 -33.71 1.21
N THR A 29 0.30 -34.43 2.26
CA THR A 29 0.04 -34.03 3.65
C THR A 29 0.20 -32.52 3.83
N GLY A 30 -0.89 -31.80 4.04
CA GLY A 30 -0.83 -30.48 4.66
C GLY A 30 -1.54 -29.32 3.98
N VAL A 31 -2.78 -29.46 3.52
CA VAL A 31 -3.73 -28.33 3.44
C VAL A 31 -5.14 -28.84 3.76
N GLN A 32 -5.70 -28.45 4.90
CA GLN A 32 -7.14 -28.61 5.16
C GLN A 32 -7.89 -27.58 4.29
N VAL A 33 -8.25 -27.98 3.07
CA VAL A 33 -9.40 -27.39 2.39
C VAL A 33 -10.62 -28.10 2.96
N ASP A 34 -11.57 -27.34 3.48
CA ASP A 34 -12.79 -27.85 4.11
C ASP A 34 -13.61 -28.60 3.06
N ARG A 35 -13.38 -29.91 2.95
CA ARG A 35 -13.96 -30.83 1.95
C ARG A 35 -15.47 -30.65 1.80
N LYS A 36 -16.14 -30.28 2.89
CA LYS A 36 -17.57 -30.02 2.96
C LYS A 36 -17.99 -28.78 2.16
N GLU A 37 -17.19 -27.72 2.15
CA GLU A 37 -17.50 -26.48 1.41
C GLU A 37 -17.36 -26.67 -0.10
N ALA A 38 -16.36 -27.45 -0.53
CA ALA A 38 -16.21 -27.83 -1.94
C ALA A 38 -17.35 -28.73 -2.41
N GLU A 39 -17.75 -29.71 -1.59
CA GLU A 39 -18.91 -30.57 -1.86
C GLU A 39 -20.23 -29.77 -1.95
N ASP A 40 -20.43 -28.79 -1.07
CA ASP A 40 -21.64 -27.96 -1.06
C ASP A 40 -21.71 -26.98 -2.25
N LYS A 41 -20.57 -26.37 -2.65
CA LYS A 41 -20.50 -25.53 -3.86
C LYS A 41 -20.74 -26.35 -5.13
N THR A 42 -20.21 -27.56 -5.21
CA THR A 42 -20.43 -28.46 -6.34
C THR A 42 -21.90 -28.88 -6.43
N ARG A 43 -22.55 -29.12 -5.28
CA ARG A 43 -23.99 -29.41 -5.21
C ARG A 43 -24.86 -28.22 -5.64
N ASP A 44 -24.47 -26.99 -5.32
CA ASP A 44 -25.20 -25.79 -5.73
C ASP A 44 -25.08 -25.52 -7.25
N VAL A 45 -23.89 -25.77 -7.82
CA VAL A 45 -23.66 -25.69 -9.28
C VAL A 45 -24.49 -26.74 -10.03
N LEU A 46 -24.55 -27.97 -9.52
CA LEU A 46 -25.39 -29.03 -10.11
C LEU A 46 -26.88 -28.65 -10.10
N LYS A 47 -27.40 -28.12 -8.99
CA LYS A 47 -28.79 -27.63 -8.92
C LYS A 47 -29.10 -26.52 -9.91
N LYS A 48 -28.15 -25.58 -10.10
CA LYS A 48 -28.28 -24.50 -11.09
C LYS A 48 -28.24 -25.02 -12.52
N HIS A 49 -27.42 -26.03 -12.79
CA HIS A 49 -27.36 -26.69 -14.10
C HIS A 49 -28.68 -27.40 -14.42
N ASP A 50 -29.23 -28.16 -13.48
CA ASP A 50 -30.52 -28.87 -13.64
C ASP A 50 -31.67 -27.90 -13.91
N ALA A 51 -31.71 -26.77 -13.18
CA ALA A 51 -32.71 -25.72 -13.41
C ALA A 51 -32.58 -25.06 -14.80
N LEU A 52 -31.34 -24.92 -15.30
CA LEU A 52 -31.06 -24.40 -16.64
C LEU A 52 -31.46 -25.39 -17.73
N GLU A 53 -31.16 -26.68 -17.57
CA GLU A 53 -31.60 -27.73 -18.50
C GLU A 53 -33.12 -27.81 -18.57
N GLU A 54 -33.81 -27.69 -17.44
CA GLU A 54 -35.27 -27.68 -17.39
C GLU A 54 -35.84 -26.42 -18.09
N GLY A 55 -35.21 -25.26 -17.88
CA GLY A 55 -35.54 -24.03 -18.61
C GLY A 55 -35.34 -24.14 -20.13
N TYR A 56 -34.26 -24.81 -20.57
CA TYR A 56 -34.03 -25.11 -21.98
C TYR A 56 -35.06 -26.10 -22.54
N ARG A 57 -35.45 -27.11 -21.76
CA ARG A 57 -36.52 -28.05 -22.11
C ARG A 57 -37.84 -27.32 -22.33
N GLN A 58 -38.23 -26.46 -21.40
CA GLN A 58 -39.48 -25.70 -21.47
C GLN A 58 -39.51 -24.75 -22.67
N ARG A 59 -38.42 -24.02 -22.93
CA ARG A 59 -38.31 -23.14 -24.12
C ARG A 59 -38.35 -23.93 -25.42
N ARG A 60 -37.71 -25.10 -25.46
CA ARG A 60 -37.76 -25.99 -26.62
C ARG A 60 -39.17 -26.52 -26.86
N MET A 61 -39.89 -26.93 -25.81
CA MET A 61 -41.30 -27.35 -25.93
C MET A 61 -42.19 -26.21 -26.41
N ALA A 62 -42.07 -25.01 -25.85
CA ALA A 62 -42.85 -23.83 -26.27
C ALA A 62 -42.56 -23.42 -27.73
N LEU A 63 -41.30 -23.51 -28.18
CA LEU A 63 -40.95 -23.30 -29.58
C LEU A 63 -41.55 -24.37 -30.48
N GLN A 64 -41.56 -25.63 -30.03
CA GLN A 64 -42.12 -26.73 -30.79
C GLN A 64 -43.65 -26.63 -30.88
N GLU A 65 -44.33 -26.16 -29.84
CA GLU A 65 -45.76 -25.80 -29.86
C GLU A 65 -46.04 -24.67 -30.84
N ARG A 66 -45.26 -23.58 -30.82
CA ARG A 66 -45.43 -22.45 -31.77
C ARG A 66 -45.17 -22.88 -33.22
N ILE A 67 -44.19 -23.74 -33.46
CA ILE A 67 -43.95 -24.33 -34.80
C ILE A 67 -45.11 -25.23 -35.21
N THR A 68 -45.71 -25.95 -34.28
CA THR A 68 -46.88 -26.80 -34.55
C THR A 68 -48.11 -25.96 -34.85
N ALA A 69 -48.34 -24.87 -34.10
CA ALA A 69 -49.41 -23.90 -34.36
C ALA A 69 -49.22 -23.18 -35.70
N ALA A 70 -47.98 -22.77 -36.03
CA ALA A 70 -47.66 -22.18 -37.34
C ALA A 70 -47.87 -23.19 -38.49
N ARG A 71 -47.55 -24.47 -38.28
CA ARG A 71 -47.83 -25.54 -39.25
C ARG A 71 -49.32 -25.83 -39.38
N GLN A 72 -50.10 -25.72 -38.30
CA GLN A 72 -51.56 -25.83 -38.33
C GLN A 72 -52.20 -24.63 -39.05
N LEU A 73 -51.69 -23.41 -38.87
CA LEU A 73 -52.07 -22.22 -39.66
C LEU A 73 -51.73 -22.39 -41.14
N VAL A 74 -50.54 -22.90 -41.46
CA VAL A 74 -50.15 -23.18 -42.84
C VAL A 74 -50.97 -24.33 -43.44
N ALA A 75 -51.39 -25.30 -42.62
CA ALA A 75 -52.27 -26.39 -43.04
C ALA A 75 -53.73 -25.95 -43.21
N SER A 76 -54.23 -25.03 -42.38
CA SER A 76 -55.57 -24.43 -42.57
C SER A 76 -55.65 -23.53 -43.79
N ILE A 77 -54.52 -22.92 -44.20
CA ILE A 77 -54.38 -22.20 -45.47
C ILE A 77 -54.29 -23.16 -46.68
N LYS A 78 -53.93 -24.45 -46.48
CA LYS A 78 -53.66 -25.42 -47.56
C LYS A 78 -54.70 -26.54 -47.72
N ALA A 79 -55.78 -26.56 -46.97
CA ALA A 79 -56.86 -27.52 -47.17
C ALA A 79 -57.91 -26.97 -48.14
N SER A 80 -57.79 -27.38 -49.41
CA SER A 80 -58.85 -27.50 -50.42
C SER A 80 -59.95 -26.44 -50.39
N ASP A 81 -59.78 -25.28 -51.02
CA ASP A 81 -60.24 -25.08 -52.40
C ASP A 81 -59.87 -23.69 -52.95
N GLY A 82 -58.62 -23.24 -52.80
CA GLY A 82 -58.04 -22.17 -53.65
C GLY A 82 -58.75 -20.81 -53.68
N SER A 83 -59.66 -20.54 -52.73
CA SER A 83 -60.33 -19.25 -52.56
C SER A 83 -59.93 -18.66 -51.21
N ILE A 84 -59.12 -17.60 -51.24
CA ILE A 84 -58.90 -16.76 -50.06
C ILE A 84 -60.21 -16.01 -49.82
N ASP A 85 -60.92 -16.31 -48.74
CA ASP A 85 -62.05 -15.49 -48.29
C ASP A 85 -61.51 -14.12 -47.85
N ALA A 86 -61.52 -13.19 -48.80
CA ALA A 86 -60.99 -11.85 -48.63
C ALA A 86 -61.74 -11.06 -47.54
N ASP A 87 -62.99 -11.42 -47.24
CA ASP A 87 -63.82 -10.73 -46.24
C ASP A 87 -63.46 -11.18 -44.82
N ALA A 88 -63.09 -12.45 -44.62
CA ALA A 88 -62.56 -12.95 -43.35
C ALA A 88 -61.16 -12.37 -43.04
N LEU A 89 -60.34 -12.19 -44.08
CA LEU A 89 -59.01 -11.55 -43.98
C LEU A 89 -59.13 -10.02 -43.78
N LEU A 90 -60.14 -9.37 -44.36
CA LEU A 90 -60.42 -7.95 -44.09
C LEU A 90 -60.88 -7.73 -42.64
N ALA A 91 -61.72 -8.61 -42.11
CA ALA A 91 -62.24 -8.48 -40.74
C ALA A 91 -61.13 -8.59 -39.67
N GLU A 92 -60.17 -9.51 -39.83
CA GLU A 92 -59.03 -9.60 -38.91
C GLU A 92 -58.01 -8.45 -39.09
N VAL A 93 -57.85 -7.94 -40.32
CA VAL A 93 -57.01 -6.76 -40.58
C VAL A 93 -57.66 -5.47 -40.07
N GLU A 94 -58.99 -5.35 -40.14
CA GLU A 94 -59.75 -4.23 -39.56
C GLU A 94 -59.74 -4.28 -38.03
N LEU A 95 -59.85 -5.47 -37.41
CA LEU A 95 -59.64 -5.65 -35.97
C LEU A 95 -58.23 -5.23 -35.53
N ALA A 96 -57.21 -5.57 -36.31
CA ALA A 96 -55.84 -5.14 -36.06
C ALA A 96 -55.64 -3.63 -36.28
N ARG A 97 -56.32 -3.02 -37.26
CA ARG A 97 -56.31 -1.58 -37.52
C ARG A 97 -57.02 -0.77 -36.42
N GLN A 98 -58.14 -1.28 -35.92
CA GLN A 98 -58.93 -0.64 -34.88
C GLN A 98 -58.20 -0.68 -33.53
N ALA A 99 -57.50 -1.78 -33.22
CA ALA A 99 -56.61 -1.85 -32.04
C ALA A 99 -55.43 -0.85 -32.14
N THR A 100 -54.87 -0.61 -33.33
CA THR A 100 -53.85 0.42 -33.52
C THR A 100 -54.40 1.85 -33.50
N PHE A 101 -55.64 2.06 -33.95
CA PHE A 101 -56.32 3.36 -33.90
C PHE A 101 -56.72 3.73 -32.47
N ASP A 102 -57.24 2.79 -31.69
CA ASP A 102 -57.57 2.97 -30.27
C ASP A 102 -56.31 3.21 -29.42
N HIS A 103 -55.18 2.61 -29.80
CA HIS A 103 -53.88 2.91 -29.18
C HIS A 103 -53.38 4.33 -29.53
N ALA A 104 -53.59 4.80 -30.76
CA ALA A 104 -53.26 6.16 -31.16
C ALA A 104 -54.17 7.21 -30.46
N LEU A 105 -55.45 6.89 -30.26
CA LEU A 105 -56.40 7.72 -29.52
C LEU A 105 -56.08 7.79 -28.02
N LEU A 106 -55.61 6.68 -27.42
CA LEU A 106 -55.09 6.65 -26.05
C LEU A 106 -53.79 7.43 -25.91
N VAL A 107 -52.90 7.42 -26.89
CA VAL A 107 -51.64 8.21 -26.87
C VAL A 107 -51.92 9.70 -26.99
N VAL A 108 -52.93 10.11 -27.79
CA VAL A 108 -53.35 11.52 -27.89
C VAL A 108 -54.15 11.97 -26.65
N ALA A 109 -55.05 11.13 -26.13
CA ALA A 109 -55.82 11.42 -24.91
C ALA A 109 -54.96 11.38 -23.63
N ALA A 110 -53.86 10.62 -23.61
CA ALA A 110 -52.88 10.63 -22.52
C ALA A 110 -51.89 11.80 -22.62
N GLY A 111 -51.77 12.45 -23.77
CA GLY A 111 -50.91 13.62 -23.98
C GLY A 111 -51.62 14.97 -23.74
N GLU A 112 -52.90 15.10 -24.11
CA GLU A 112 -53.62 16.39 -24.12
C GLU A 112 -55.03 16.24 -23.55
N GLY A 113 -55.19 16.48 -22.25
CA GLY A 113 -56.43 16.23 -21.50
C GLY A 113 -57.61 17.18 -21.75
N SER A 114 -58.21 17.20 -22.96
CA SER A 114 -59.67 17.37 -23.19
C SER A 114 -60.03 17.50 -24.68
N LEU A 115 -61.10 16.80 -25.11
CA LEU A 115 -61.60 16.70 -26.49
C LEU A 115 -62.75 17.69 -26.84
N ASP A 116 -63.16 18.61 -25.95
CA ASP A 116 -64.49 19.25 -26.04
C ASP A 116 -64.56 20.72 -26.52
N ARG A 117 -63.51 21.35 -27.07
CA ARG A 117 -63.56 22.79 -27.44
C ARG A 117 -63.14 23.20 -28.87
N ILE A 118 -63.02 22.28 -29.82
CA ILE A 118 -62.61 22.62 -31.20
C ILE A 118 -63.81 22.99 -32.07
N ARG A 119 -64.55 24.05 -31.72
CA ARG A 119 -65.30 24.74 -32.79
C ARG A 119 -65.55 26.23 -32.72
N ASN A 120 -65.14 26.99 -31.69
CA ASN A 120 -65.19 28.47 -31.75
C ASN A 120 -64.45 29.14 -30.57
N ILE A 121 -63.18 29.50 -30.74
CA ILE A 121 -62.44 30.35 -29.80
C ILE A 121 -61.74 31.47 -30.60
N SER A 122 -61.87 32.73 -30.17
CA SER A 122 -61.30 33.92 -30.85
C SER A 122 -59.77 33.99 -30.73
N ASP A 123 -59.10 34.73 -31.63
CA ASP A 123 -57.63 34.81 -31.70
C ASP A 123 -56.96 35.28 -30.40
N ASP A 124 -57.60 36.19 -29.65
CA ASP A 124 -57.08 36.66 -28.37
C ASP A 124 -57.15 35.57 -27.30
N HIS A 125 -58.19 34.74 -27.32
CA HIS A 125 -58.30 33.59 -26.45
C HIS A 125 -57.34 32.47 -26.86
N ARG A 126 -57.02 32.30 -28.15
CA ARG A 126 -55.94 31.39 -28.63
C ARG A 126 -54.57 31.79 -28.09
N LYS A 127 -54.23 33.09 -28.11
CA LYS A 127 -52.97 33.59 -27.54
C LYS A 127 -52.92 33.45 -26.03
N ALA A 128 -54.01 33.79 -25.33
CA ALA A 128 -54.09 33.61 -23.88
C ALA A 128 -54.01 32.13 -23.48
N LEU A 129 -54.64 31.22 -24.25
CA LEU A 129 -54.53 29.78 -24.03
C LEU A 129 -53.10 29.28 -24.28
N GLY A 130 -52.45 29.70 -25.37
CA GLY A 130 -51.07 29.32 -25.67
C GLY A 130 -50.07 29.80 -24.62
N ILE A 131 -50.30 30.97 -24.00
CA ILE A 131 -49.50 31.47 -22.88
C ILE A 131 -49.77 30.63 -21.62
N VAL A 132 -51.03 30.34 -21.29
CA VAL A 132 -51.39 29.54 -20.11
C VAL A 132 -50.96 28.08 -20.26
N GLU A 133 -51.04 27.50 -21.45
CA GLU A 133 -50.54 26.17 -21.78
C GLU A 133 -49.01 26.13 -21.74
N ALA A 134 -48.32 27.16 -22.23
CA ALA A 134 -46.87 27.27 -22.09
C ALA A 134 -46.44 27.46 -20.63
N GLU A 135 -47.18 28.23 -19.83
CA GLU A 135 -46.92 28.39 -18.40
C GLU A 135 -47.21 27.12 -17.60
N LYS A 136 -48.27 26.39 -17.94
CA LYS A 136 -48.59 25.09 -17.34
C LYS A 136 -47.56 24.03 -17.73
N ALA A 137 -47.19 23.95 -19.02
CA ALA A 137 -46.13 23.07 -19.48
C ALA A 137 -44.78 23.43 -18.84
N LYS A 138 -44.50 24.72 -18.65
CA LYS A 138 -43.32 25.19 -17.90
C LYS A 138 -43.39 24.78 -16.43
N ALA A 139 -44.54 24.87 -15.77
CA ALA A 139 -44.72 24.45 -14.39
C ALA A 139 -44.58 22.93 -14.22
N ASP A 140 -45.13 22.14 -15.14
CA ASP A 140 -45.00 20.68 -15.16
C ASP A 140 -43.55 20.25 -15.48
N LEU A 141 -42.86 20.97 -16.38
CA LEU A 141 -41.43 20.80 -16.63
C LEU A 141 -40.58 21.17 -15.41
N LEU A 142 -40.89 22.28 -14.72
CA LEU A 142 -40.20 22.67 -13.49
C LEU A 142 -40.41 21.65 -12.37
N LYS A 143 -41.61 21.08 -12.27
CA LYS A 143 -41.91 20.03 -11.30
C LYS A 143 -41.14 18.74 -11.63
N THR A 144 -41.16 18.31 -12.88
CA THR A 144 -40.41 17.11 -13.30
C THR A 144 -38.90 17.29 -13.25
N VAL A 145 -38.39 18.49 -13.51
CA VAL A 145 -36.98 18.85 -13.29
C VAL A 145 -36.67 18.81 -11.80
N GLY A 146 -37.51 19.39 -10.93
CA GLY A 146 -37.33 19.32 -9.48
C GLY A 146 -37.38 17.89 -8.92
N ASP A 147 -38.31 17.07 -9.41
CA ASP A 147 -38.41 15.65 -9.06
C ASP A 147 -37.15 14.90 -9.53
N ARG A 148 -36.68 15.14 -10.76
CA ARG A 148 -35.44 14.56 -11.28
C ARG A 148 -34.21 15.04 -10.50
N ASP A 149 -34.12 16.31 -10.16
CA ASP A 149 -33.04 16.88 -9.35
C ASP A 149 -33.03 16.28 -7.94
N SER A 150 -34.21 15.94 -7.40
CA SER A 150 -34.30 15.21 -6.14
C SER A 150 -33.77 13.79 -6.27
N THR A 151 -34.14 13.06 -7.33
CA THR A 151 -33.62 11.71 -7.59
C THR A 151 -32.12 11.71 -7.90
N ILE A 152 -31.62 12.75 -8.58
CA ILE A 152 -30.19 12.92 -8.85
C ILE A 152 -29.45 13.12 -7.53
N ARG A 153 -29.94 14.00 -6.65
CA ARG A 153 -29.36 14.18 -5.31
C ARG A 153 -29.37 12.90 -4.48
N ASP A 154 -30.45 12.14 -4.51
CA ASP A 154 -30.54 10.86 -3.79
C ASP A 154 -29.57 9.81 -4.35
N LEU A 155 -29.43 9.75 -5.69
CA LEU A 155 -28.45 8.88 -6.36
C LEU A 155 -27.02 9.33 -6.09
N GLU A 156 -26.74 10.63 -6.10
CA GLU A 156 -25.44 11.20 -5.74
C GLU A 156 -25.09 10.84 -4.30
N SER A 157 -26.01 11.00 -3.35
CA SER A 157 -25.84 10.59 -1.95
C SER A 157 -25.56 9.08 -1.84
N THR A 158 -26.31 8.27 -2.57
CA THR A 158 -26.12 6.81 -2.58
C THR A 158 -24.77 6.42 -3.18
N ILE A 159 -24.34 7.10 -4.25
CA ILE A 159 -23.03 6.89 -4.88
C ILE A 159 -21.92 7.31 -3.92
N THR A 160 -22.07 8.42 -3.19
CA THR A 160 -21.08 8.85 -2.20
C THR A 160 -20.96 7.84 -1.06
N GLU A 161 -22.08 7.37 -0.50
CA GLU A 161 -22.07 6.33 0.54
C GLU A 161 -21.44 5.04 0.03
N LYS A 162 -21.80 4.58 -1.18
CA LYS A 162 -21.21 3.39 -1.79
C LYS A 162 -19.72 3.55 -2.06
N ASN A 163 -19.26 4.72 -2.44
CA ASN A 163 -17.85 5.00 -2.67
C ASN A 163 -17.05 5.03 -1.36
N GLU A 164 -17.63 5.55 -0.27
CA GLU A 164 -17.02 5.47 1.06
C GLU A 164 -16.97 4.02 1.58
N ASP A 165 -18.03 3.24 1.38
CA ASP A 165 -18.07 1.81 1.67
C ASP A 165 -17.03 1.02 0.87
N LEU A 166 -16.87 1.32 -0.42
CA LEU A 166 -15.86 0.70 -1.28
C LEU A 166 -14.45 1.09 -0.85
N LYS A 167 -14.25 2.35 -0.46
CA LYS A 167 -12.97 2.86 0.05
C LYS A 167 -12.61 2.15 1.36
N SER A 168 -13.55 2.02 2.30
CA SER A 168 -13.32 1.32 3.57
C SER A 168 -13.00 -0.17 3.34
N LYS A 169 -13.75 -0.85 2.47
CA LYS A 169 -13.48 -2.25 2.09
C LYS A 169 -12.13 -2.42 1.38
N ASN A 170 -11.73 -1.46 0.55
CA ASN A 170 -10.41 -1.50 -0.09
C ASN A 170 -9.28 -1.34 0.93
N GLU A 171 -9.42 -0.46 1.91
CA GLU A 171 -8.44 -0.35 3.00
C GLU A 171 -8.42 -1.62 3.87
N GLU A 172 -9.57 -2.24 4.14
CA GLU A 172 -9.64 -3.52 4.85
C GLU A 172 -9.00 -4.67 4.04
N LEU A 173 -9.23 -4.72 2.72
CA LEU A 173 -8.57 -5.68 1.84
C LEU A 173 -7.07 -5.45 1.78
N LYS A 174 -6.63 -4.19 1.74
CA LYS A 174 -5.21 -3.82 1.76
C LYS A 174 -4.55 -4.27 3.07
N SER A 175 -5.19 -4.06 4.21
CA SER A 175 -4.67 -4.52 5.51
C SER A 175 -4.61 -6.04 5.59
N LYS A 176 -5.65 -6.75 5.15
CA LYS A 176 -5.67 -8.22 5.07
C LYS A 176 -4.60 -8.75 4.11
N ASN A 177 -4.33 -8.04 3.02
CA ASN A 177 -3.30 -8.44 2.06
C ASN A 177 -1.89 -8.27 2.64
N GLU A 178 -1.63 -7.18 3.39
CA GLU A 178 -0.38 -7.04 4.15
C GLU A 178 -0.25 -8.09 5.26
N GLU A 179 -1.35 -8.44 5.95
CA GLU A 179 -1.34 -9.52 6.93
C GLU A 179 -1.06 -10.90 6.29
N LEU A 180 -1.65 -11.18 5.12
CA LEU A 180 -1.38 -12.39 4.36
C LEU A 180 0.08 -12.43 3.88
N LYS A 181 0.61 -11.29 3.42
CA LYS A 181 2.01 -11.17 3.02
C LYS A 181 2.95 -11.45 4.19
N SER A 182 2.65 -10.92 5.37
CA SER A 182 3.44 -11.20 6.59
C SER A 182 3.37 -12.67 7.00
N LYS A 183 2.18 -13.27 6.99
CA LYS A 183 2.00 -14.72 7.25
C LYS A 183 2.71 -15.58 6.21
N ASN A 184 2.75 -15.16 4.96
CA ASN A 184 3.45 -15.88 3.90
C ASN A 184 4.97 -15.85 4.09
N GLU A 185 5.53 -14.70 4.49
CA GLU A 185 6.95 -14.62 4.89
C GLU A 185 7.24 -15.44 6.15
N GLU A 186 6.33 -15.45 7.14
CA GLU A 186 6.45 -16.31 8.33
C GLU A 186 6.44 -17.80 7.95
N LEU A 187 5.51 -18.23 7.08
CA LEU A 187 5.44 -19.59 6.56
C LEU A 187 6.70 -19.97 5.78
N LYS A 188 7.22 -19.06 4.95
CA LYS A 188 8.47 -19.26 4.23
C LYS A 188 9.64 -19.47 5.20
N SER A 189 9.69 -18.70 6.28
CA SER A 189 10.71 -18.85 7.34
C SER A 189 10.60 -20.20 8.06
N LYS A 190 9.38 -20.61 8.43
CA LYS A 190 9.11 -21.92 9.06
C LYS A 190 9.40 -23.07 8.11
N ASN A 191 9.16 -22.91 6.83
CA ASN A 191 9.47 -23.92 5.83
C ASN A 191 11.00 -24.10 5.67
N GLU A 192 11.76 -23.00 5.69
CA GLU A 192 13.22 -23.07 5.73
C GLU A 192 13.74 -23.72 7.03
N GLU A 193 13.10 -23.46 8.16
CA GLU A 193 13.43 -24.13 9.43
C GLU A 193 13.09 -25.63 9.41
N LEU A 194 11.94 -26.00 8.85
CA LEU A 194 11.56 -27.40 8.62
C LEU A 194 12.54 -28.10 7.66
N LYS A 195 13.01 -27.41 6.63
CA LYS A 195 14.03 -27.93 5.71
C LYS A 195 15.35 -28.18 6.43
N ARG A 196 15.76 -27.29 7.35
CA ARG A 196 16.97 -27.49 8.19
C ARG A 196 16.80 -28.67 9.13
N THR A 197 15.72 -28.71 9.92
CA THR A 197 15.46 -29.80 10.87
C THR A 197 15.31 -31.15 10.16
N ARG A 198 14.70 -31.19 8.97
CA ARG A 198 14.66 -32.39 8.13
C ARG A 198 16.05 -32.81 7.66
N GLY A 199 16.89 -31.88 7.23
CA GLY A 199 18.28 -32.15 6.87
C GLY A 199 19.10 -32.69 8.04
N GLU A 200 18.91 -32.14 9.24
CA GLU A 200 19.54 -32.64 10.48
C GLU A 200 19.05 -34.04 10.86
N LEU A 201 17.74 -34.29 10.73
CA LEU A 201 17.15 -35.60 10.98
C LEU A 201 17.64 -36.65 9.97
N GLU A 202 17.73 -36.30 8.68
CA GLU A 202 18.27 -37.15 7.62
C GLU A 202 19.76 -37.46 7.87
N ALA A 203 20.57 -36.47 8.29
CA ALA A 203 21.95 -36.69 8.67
C ALA A 203 22.09 -37.60 9.92
N SER A 204 21.23 -37.40 10.93
CA SER A 204 21.18 -38.27 12.11
C SER A 204 20.79 -39.70 11.74
N ARG A 205 19.81 -39.85 10.85
CA ARG A 205 19.36 -41.15 10.32
C ARG A 205 20.46 -41.85 9.53
N GLN A 206 21.20 -41.13 8.68
CA GLN A 206 22.35 -41.69 7.95
C GLN A 206 23.45 -42.15 8.91
N LYS A 207 23.74 -41.38 9.96
CA LYS A 207 24.70 -41.80 11.01
C LYS A 207 24.23 -43.05 11.75
N ALA A 208 22.96 -43.10 12.14
CA ALA A 208 22.38 -44.28 12.79
C ALA A 208 22.45 -45.49 11.85
N GLN A 209 22.16 -45.31 10.56
CA GLN A 209 22.21 -46.38 9.56
C GLN A 209 23.65 -46.87 9.33
N ALA A 210 24.63 -45.97 9.28
CA ALA A 210 26.05 -46.34 9.22
C ALA A 210 26.48 -47.13 10.47
N SER A 211 26.04 -46.71 11.66
CA SER A 211 26.30 -47.46 12.90
C SER A 211 25.62 -48.84 12.90
N VAL A 212 24.43 -48.97 12.34
CA VAL A 212 23.75 -50.26 12.19
C VAL A 212 24.52 -51.17 11.24
N GLU A 213 25.05 -50.65 10.12
CA GLU A 213 25.82 -51.48 9.19
C GLU A 213 27.20 -51.85 9.75
N GLU A 214 27.79 -50.98 10.57
CA GLU A 214 28.99 -51.30 11.34
C GLU A 214 28.70 -52.41 12.38
N SER A 215 27.55 -52.34 13.07
CA SER A 215 27.10 -53.42 13.95
C SER A 215 26.85 -54.72 13.20
N LYS A 216 26.20 -54.71 12.03
CA LYS A 216 26.02 -55.92 11.20
C LYS A 216 27.36 -56.50 10.72
N SER A 217 28.30 -55.64 10.31
CA SER A 217 29.65 -56.07 9.95
C SER A 217 30.35 -56.72 11.15
N SER A 218 30.20 -56.14 12.34
CA SER A 218 30.73 -56.71 13.58
C SER A 218 30.07 -58.05 13.92
N GLU A 219 28.75 -58.16 13.81
CA GLU A 219 28.00 -59.41 14.03
C GLU A 219 28.40 -60.48 13.03
N ALA A 220 28.60 -60.14 11.75
CA ALA A 220 29.11 -61.05 10.74
C ALA A 220 30.54 -61.51 11.07
N LYS A 221 31.40 -60.62 11.58
CA LYS A 221 32.74 -60.98 12.06
C LYS A 221 32.65 -61.93 13.27
N TYR A 222 31.78 -61.67 14.24
CA TYR A 222 31.57 -62.56 15.39
C TYR A 222 30.99 -63.91 14.97
N ALA A 223 30.07 -63.95 14.00
CA ALA A 223 29.52 -65.19 13.44
C ALA A 223 30.59 -66.00 12.71
N ALA A 224 31.43 -65.36 11.89
CA ALA A 224 32.56 -66.01 11.23
C ALA A 224 33.60 -66.51 12.24
N LEU A 225 33.87 -65.75 13.31
CA LEU A 225 34.72 -66.17 14.42
C LEU A 225 34.12 -67.41 15.11
N GLY A 226 32.80 -67.40 15.38
CA GLY A 226 32.08 -68.53 15.95
C GLY A 226 32.15 -69.79 15.09
N GLN A 227 32.05 -69.65 13.77
CA GLN A 227 32.25 -70.76 12.82
C GLN A 227 33.69 -71.28 12.86
N LYS A 228 34.69 -70.40 12.93
CA LYS A 228 36.10 -70.78 13.08
C LYS A 228 36.35 -71.51 14.40
N TYR A 229 35.78 -71.03 15.51
CA TYR A 229 35.87 -71.73 16.80
C TYR A 229 35.21 -73.11 16.75
N ALA A 230 34.03 -73.22 16.15
CA ALA A 230 33.37 -74.52 15.97
C ALA A 230 34.16 -75.46 15.04
N ALA A 231 34.88 -74.95 14.05
CA ALA A 231 35.78 -75.75 13.20
C ALA A 231 37.00 -76.23 13.99
N LEU A 232 37.66 -75.33 14.71
CA LEU A 232 38.77 -75.65 15.62
C LEU A 232 38.38 -76.65 16.71
N GLU A 233 37.17 -76.54 17.26
CA GLU A 233 36.67 -77.48 18.26
C GLU A 233 36.46 -78.87 17.67
N ARG A 234 35.97 -78.97 16.42
CA ARG A 234 35.89 -80.24 15.69
C ARG A 234 37.26 -80.82 15.37
N GLU A 235 38.21 -80.00 14.94
CA GLU A 235 39.60 -80.44 14.69
C GLU A 235 40.29 -80.90 15.96
N LEU A 236 40.09 -80.18 17.07
CA LEU A 236 40.60 -80.55 18.38
C LEU A 236 40.00 -81.88 18.83
N GLU A 237 38.69 -82.08 18.67
CA GLU A 237 38.03 -83.33 19.04
C GLU A 237 38.47 -84.49 18.15
N ALA A 238 38.65 -84.27 16.85
CA ALA A 238 39.23 -85.25 15.93
C ALA A 238 40.68 -85.60 16.34
N SER A 239 41.49 -84.61 16.71
CA SER A 239 42.86 -84.83 17.19
C SER A 239 42.90 -85.58 18.52
N LYS A 240 41.95 -85.33 19.44
CA LYS A 240 41.81 -86.12 20.68
C LYS A 240 41.44 -87.56 20.36
N GLN A 241 40.51 -87.80 19.45
CA GLN A 241 40.14 -89.16 19.01
C GLN A 241 41.34 -89.88 18.38
N GLN A 242 42.14 -89.18 17.57
CA GLN A 242 43.38 -89.73 17.02
C GLN A 242 44.40 -90.05 18.12
N LEU A 243 44.52 -89.22 19.16
CA LEU A 243 45.39 -89.52 20.31
C LEU A 243 44.91 -90.76 21.07
N VAL A 244 43.60 -90.88 21.33
CA VAL A 244 43.03 -92.08 21.96
C VAL A 244 43.28 -93.32 21.09
N ALA A 245 43.12 -93.22 19.77
CA ALA A 245 43.43 -94.30 18.85
C ALA A 245 44.92 -94.67 18.87
N ARG A 246 45.83 -93.68 18.89
CA ARG A 246 47.28 -93.93 19.01
C ARG A 246 47.69 -94.49 20.36
N GLU A 247 47.02 -94.13 21.44
CA GLU A 247 47.23 -94.74 22.76
C GLU A 247 46.74 -96.19 22.76
N ALA A 248 45.60 -96.48 22.13
CA ALA A 248 45.14 -97.85 21.91
C ALA A 248 46.13 -98.66 21.05
N GLU A 249 46.65 -98.11 19.96
CA GLU A 249 47.70 -98.76 19.14
C GLU A 249 48.99 -98.96 19.94
N LYS A 250 49.42 -97.97 20.73
CA LYS A 250 50.61 -98.09 21.59
C LYS A 250 50.42 -99.19 22.64
N THR A 251 49.24 -99.33 23.23
CA THR A 251 48.96 -100.41 24.18
C THR A 251 48.91 -101.77 23.49
N ALA A 252 48.35 -101.86 22.28
CA ALA A 252 48.36 -103.08 21.48
C ALA A 252 49.80 -103.48 21.11
N LEU A 253 50.60 -102.56 20.58
CA LEU A 253 52.02 -102.77 20.27
C LEU A 253 52.85 -103.11 21.50
N SER A 254 52.55 -102.54 22.68
CA SER A 254 53.17 -102.93 23.94
C SER A 254 52.79 -104.36 24.35
N GLY A 255 51.56 -104.80 24.07
CA GLY A 255 51.12 -106.17 24.25
C GLY A 255 51.85 -107.13 23.31
N GLU A 256 51.93 -106.78 22.02
CA GLU A 256 52.68 -107.54 21.02
C GLU A 256 54.18 -107.61 21.37
N LEU A 257 54.77 -106.52 21.83
CA LEU A 257 56.16 -106.50 22.31
C LEU A 257 56.35 -107.43 23.51
N ALA A 258 55.41 -107.46 24.46
CA ALA A 258 55.47 -108.39 25.59
C ALA A 258 55.36 -109.86 25.11
N THR A 259 54.51 -110.16 24.12
CA THR A 259 54.42 -111.52 23.54
C THR A 259 55.67 -111.92 22.78
N THR A 260 56.24 -111.03 21.95
CA THR A 260 57.50 -111.29 21.23
C THR A 260 58.67 -111.44 22.18
N GLN A 261 58.69 -110.73 23.30
CA GLN A 261 59.72 -110.86 24.34
C GLN A 261 59.59 -112.16 25.12
N ASN A 262 58.37 -112.62 25.42
CA ASN A 262 58.14 -113.97 25.97
C ASN A 262 58.55 -115.06 24.97
N ASN A 263 58.19 -114.92 23.70
CA ASN A 263 58.59 -115.86 22.65
C ASN A 263 60.11 -115.88 22.47
N LYS A 264 60.78 -114.72 22.57
CA LYS A 264 62.24 -114.62 22.57
C LYS A 264 62.84 -115.36 23.76
N GLN A 265 62.32 -115.18 24.98
CA GLN A 265 62.77 -115.92 26.16
C GLN A 265 62.56 -117.42 26.00
N GLU A 266 61.45 -117.84 25.40
CA GLU A 266 61.17 -119.25 25.09
C GLU A 266 62.17 -119.81 24.06
N VAL A 267 62.47 -119.06 23.00
CA VAL A 267 63.48 -119.42 22.00
C VAL A 267 64.87 -119.44 22.61
N GLU A 268 65.23 -118.50 23.49
CA GLU A 268 66.49 -118.52 24.23
C GLU A 268 66.59 -119.74 25.15
N GLY A 269 65.49 -120.14 25.80
CA GLY A 269 65.39 -121.38 26.57
C GLY A 269 65.57 -122.63 25.70
N LYS A 270 64.92 -122.69 24.53
CA LYS A 270 65.10 -123.74 23.52
C LYS A 270 66.54 -123.78 22.98
N LEU A 271 67.15 -122.63 22.78
CA LEU A 271 68.51 -122.50 22.26
C LEU A 271 69.55 -122.87 23.33
N ALA A 272 69.26 -122.64 24.62
CA ALA A 272 70.04 -123.14 25.73
C ALA A 272 70.00 -124.68 25.83
N THR A 273 68.83 -125.29 25.59
CA THR A 273 68.69 -126.76 25.52
C THR A 273 69.43 -127.33 24.31
N VAL A 274 69.26 -126.76 23.12
CA VAL A 274 70.02 -127.17 21.92
C VAL A 274 71.53 -126.99 22.12
N ARG A 275 71.99 -125.94 22.82
CA ARG A 275 73.41 -125.79 23.17
C ARG A 275 73.90 -126.88 24.13
N ALA A 276 73.06 -127.31 25.08
CA ALA A 276 73.39 -128.43 25.96
C ALA A 276 73.46 -129.76 25.19
N GLU A 277 72.51 -130.00 24.28
CA GLU A 277 72.51 -131.16 23.38
C GLU A 277 73.71 -131.15 22.43
N LEU A 278 74.05 -129.99 21.86
CA LEU A 278 75.25 -129.82 21.04
C LEU A 278 76.54 -130.04 21.85
N GLY A 279 76.56 -129.65 23.13
CA GLY A 279 77.66 -129.95 24.05
C GLY A 279 77.83 -131.47 24.26
N SER A 280 76.73 -132.18 24.46
CA SER A 280 76.73 -133.65 24.56
C SER A 280 77.13 -134.32 23.24
N ALA A 281 76.65 -133.82 22.10
CA ALA A 281 77.00 -134.33 20.78
C ALA A 281 78.47 -134.07 20.42
N LYS A 282 79.04 -132.91 20.80
CA LYS A 282 80.47 -132.62 20.62
C LYS A 282 81.36 -133.55 21.44
N GLU A 283 80.94 -133.93 22.65
CA GLU A 283 81.69 -134.92 23.43
C GLU A 283 81.58 -136.34 22.82
N ALA A 284 80.43 -136.69 22.24
CA ALA A 284 80.28 -137.94 21.50
C ALA A 284 81.14 -137.99 20.22
N VAL A 285 81.26 -136.87 19.48
CA VAL A 285 82.13 -136.76 18.30
C VAL A 285 83.62 -136.85 18.69
N ARG A 286 84.03 -136.25 19.82
CA ARG A 286 85.41 -136.38 20.33
C ARG A 286 85.80 -137.84 20.58
N VAL A 287 84.87 -138.64 21.10
CA VAL A 287 85.08 -140.08 21.34
C VAL A 287 85.17 -140.87 20.02
N ILE A 288 84.38 -140.52 19.00
CA ILE A 288 84.43 -141.17 17.67
C ILE A 288 85.72 -140.80 16.90
N GLU A 289 86.19 -139.55 17.00
CA GLU A 289 87.46 -139.13 16.37
C GLU A 289 88.70 -139.76 17.01
N GLU A 290 88.68 -140.08 18.30
CA GLU A 290 89.74 -140.86 18.97
C GLU A 290 89.74 -142.35 18.54
N GLU A 291 88.57 -142.91 18.22
CA GLU A 291 88.42 -144.28 17.71
C GLU A 291 88.84 -144.41 16.22
N ALA A 292 88.53 -143.40 15.39
CA ALA A 292 88.89 -143.35 13.97
C ALA A 292 90.41 -143.21 13.73
N ARG A 293 91.13 -142.47 14.59
CA ARG A 293 92.60 -142.36 14.53
C ARG A 293 93.33 -143.69 14.82
N ARG A 294 92.70 -144.65 15.49
CA ARG A 294 93.29 -145.98 15.74
C ARG A 294 93.16 -146.95 14.56
N GLN A 295 92.15 -146.78 13.70
CA GLN A 295 91.90 -147.70 12.57
C GLN A 295 92.60 -147.29 11.26
N GLN A 296 93.04 -146.03 11.12
CA GLN A 296 93.68 -145.49 9.91
C GLN A 296 95.20 -145.68 9.83
N ALA A 297 95.86 -146.23 10.87
CA ALA A 297 97.30 -146.53 10.84
C ALA A 297 97.66 -147.90 10.21
N ALA A 298 96.67 -148.70 9.81
CA ALA A 298 96.87 -150.08 9.34
C ALA A 298 96.64 -150.31 7.83
N PHE A 299 96.28 -149.28 7.04
CA PHE A 299 95.81 -149.46 5.65
C PHE A 299 96.52 -148.65 4.54
N ASP A 300 97.51 -147.80 4.85
CA ASP A 300 98.18 -146.96 3.84
C ASP A 300 99.65 -147.37 3.60
N GLY A 301 99.84 -148.62 3.17
CA GLY A 301 101.14 -149.19 2.78
C GLY A 301 101.38 -149.38 1.28
N ASP A 302 100.37 -149.66 0.44
CA ASP A 302 100.67 -150.36 -0.83
C ASP A 302 99.86 -150.02 -2.10
N LEU A 303 99.20 -148.86 -2.25
CA LEU A 303 98.53 -148.58 -3.53
C LEU A 303 98.63 -147.15 -4.07
N ALA A 304 99.81 -146.55 -3.95
CA ALA A 304 100.23 -145.35 -4.70
C ALA A 304 101.19 -145.67 -5.87
N ALA A 305 101.16 -146.89 -6.40
CA ALA A 305 102.16 -147.37 -7.37
C ALA A 305 101.58 -148.14 -8.56
N LEU A 306 100.40 -147.78 -9.08
CA LEU A 306 99.94 -148.33 -10.35
C LEU A 306 99.17 -147.27 -11.14
N LEU A 307 99.91 -146.55 -11.97
CA LEU A 307 99.74 -146.52 -13.43
C LEU A 307 100.00 -145.13 -14.02
N ALA A 308 101.29 -144.84 -14.20
CA ALA A 308 101.75 -143.96 -15.27
C ALA A 308 102.63 -144.79 -16.21
N GLN A 309 102.05 -145.30 -17.31
CA GLN A 309 102.63 -145.30 -18.66
C GLN A 309 101.78 -146.09 -19.68
N HIS A 310 101.17 -145.33 -20.58
CA HIS A 310 101.22 -145.39 -22.05
C HIS A 310 101.10 -146.74 -22.80
N GLU A 311 100.14 -146.70 -23.74
CA GLU A 311 99.81 -147.55 -24.88
C GLU A 311 101.00 -148.13 -25.67
N ALA A 312 100.88 -149.38 -26.16
CA ALA A 312 100.46 -149.69 -27.54
C ALA A 312 100.64 -151.20 -27.88
N GLY A 313 99.63 -151.78 -28.54
CA GLY A 313 99.76 -153.08 -29.23
C GLY A 313 98.45 -153.84 -29.43
N GLU A 314 97.79 -153.62 -30.56
CA GLU A 314 96.78 -154.53 -31.14
C GLU A 314 97.41 -155.86 -31.62
N GLY A 315 96.62 -156.94 -31.56
CA GLY A 315 96.86 -158.23 -32.23
C GLY A 315 97.12 -159.39 -31.26
N ALA A 316 96.43 -160.53 -31.29
CA ALA A 316 95.50 -161.05 -32.28
C ALA A 316 94.66 -162.17 -31.65
N LEU A 317 93.49 -162.36 -32.25
CA LEU A 317 92.50 -163.39 -31.96
C LEU A 317 92.98 -164.72 -32.55
N GLU A 318 93.88 -165.41 -31.86
CA GLU A 318 94.29 -166.78 -32.26
C GLU A 318 94.73 -167.57 -31.02
N ARG A 319 93.74 -168.11 -30.29
CA ARG A 319 93.80 -169.46 -29.72
C ARG A 319 92.43 -169.87 -29.17
N ARG A 320 91.52 -170.14 -30.11
CA ARG A 320 90.38 -171.02 -29.87
C ARG A 320 90.68 -172.48 -30.24
N VAL A 321 91.94 -172.96 -30.25
CA VAL A 321 92.23 -174.32 -30.76
C VAL A 321 93.48 -174.99 -30.14
N HIS A 322 93.64 -175.05 -28.81
CA HIS A 322 94.58 -176.05 -28.27
C HIS A 322 94.11 -176.84 -27.04
N GLU A 323 92.92 -176.57 -26.49
CA GLU A 323 92.39 -177.40 -25.40
C GLU A 323 90.96 -177.90 -25.67
N LEU A 324 90.73 -178.27 -26.93
CA LEU A 324 89.84 -179.39 -27.28
C LEU A 324 90.65 -180.41 -28.10
N GLU A 325 91.74 -180.93 -27.52
CA GLU A 325 92.43 -182.13 -28.03
C GLU A 325 93.34 -182.80 -26.97
N MET A 326 92.87 -182.85 -25.73
CA MET A 326 93.14 -184.02 -24.88
C MET A 326 91.80 -184.78 -24.83
N PHE A 327 91.59 -185.63 -25.84
CA PHE A 327 91.78 -187.08 -25.68
C PHE A 327 90.98 -187.58 -24.48
N LEU A 328 89.76 -188.00 -24.76
CA LEU A 328 89.45 -189.43 -24.94
C LEU A 328 89.44 -190.13 -23.58
N GLU A 329 88.25 -190.53 -23.18
CA GLU A 329 87.94 -191.95 -23.16
C GLU A 329 88.77 -192.70 -22.12
N GLU A 330 88.33 -192.55 -20.88
CA GLU A 330 87.96 -193.77 -20.16
C GLU A 330 86.45 -193.77 -19.95
N GLU A 331 85.75 -193.77 -21.09
CA GLU A 331 84.51 -194.50 -21.20
C GLU A 331 84.78 -195.92 -20.65
N ARG A 332 83.93 -196.32 -19.70
CA ARG A 332 83.58 -197.71 -19.36
C ARG A 332 84.16 -198.19 -18.03
N PHE A 333 83.30 -198.08 -17.03
CA PHE A 333 82.46 -199.26 -16.86
C PHE A 333 80.98 -198.93 -16.71
N ARG A 334 80.23 -199.54 -17.62
CA ARG A 334 78.79 -199.70 -17.66
C ARG A 334 78.14 -200.08 -16.32
N ALA A 335 76.84 -199.80 -16.32
CA ALA A 335 75.72 -200.54 -15.70
C ALA A 335 75.17 -199.84 -14.44
N ALA A 336 73.88 -199.74 -14.19
CA ALA A 336 72.66 -200.09 -14.90
C ALA A 336 71.51 -199.75 -13.94
N ALA A 337 70.60 -198.83 -14.27
CA ALA A 337 69.27 -198.70 -13.65
C ALA A 337 68.53 -197.54 -14.36
N LEU A 338 67.73 -197.82 -15.39
CA LEU A 338 66.25 -197.91 -15.33
C LEU A 338 65.63 -196.66 -14.65
N SER A 339 64.70 -195.91 -15.23
CA SER A 339 63.88 -196.02 -16.43
C SER A 339 63.02 -194.75 -16.44
N GLN A 340 62.66 -194.25 -17.62
CA GLN A 340 61.41 -193.50 -17.85
C GLN A 340 61.34 -192.02 -17.39
N SER A 341 61.78 -191.09 -18.24
CA SER A 341 61.03 -189.82 -18.49
C SER A 341 61.66 -189.02 -19.65
N HIS A 342 61.53 -189.53 -20.88
CA HIS A 342 62.06 -188.87 -22.10
C HIS A 342 60.95 -188.21 -22.96
N ALA A 343 59.79 -187.90 -22.39
CA ALA A 343 58.62 -187.46 -23.16
C ALA A 343 58.22 -185.97 -23.02
N ASN A 344 58.90 -185.14 -22.21
CA ASN A 344 58.35 -183.82 -21.82
C ASN A 344 59.13 -182.56 -22.27
N VAL A 345 60.14 -182.66 -23.13
CA VAL A 345 61.00 -181.50 -23.47
C VAL A 345 60.65 -180.84 -24.81
N SER A 346 59.99 -181.52 -25.74
CA SER A 346 59.76 -180.97 -27.10
C SER A 346 58.70 -179.86 -27.20
N LEU A 347 57.99 -179.50 -26.13
CA LEU A 347 56.91 -178.49 -26.17
C LEU A 347 57.30 -177.09 -25.68
N ARG A 348 58.51 -176.90 -25.12
CA ARG A 348 58.92 -175.61 -24.51
C ARG A 348 59.85 -174.73 -25.34
N LEU A 349 60.30 -175.17 -26.52
CA LEU A 349 61.23 -174.40 -27.34
C LEU A 349 60.54 -173.44 -28.34
N ALA A 350 59.24 -173.61 -28.61
CA ALA A 350 58.51 -172.82 -29.61
C ALA A 350 57.96 -171.46 -29.10
N ASP A 351 57.90 -171.23 -27.78
CA ASP A 351 57.34 -170.00 -27.19
C ASP A 351 58.38 -168.88 -26.98
N ALA A 352 59.69 -169.20 -26.98
CA ALA A 352 60.74 -168.22 -26.72
C ALA A 352 61.04 -167.29 -27.91
N GLU A 353 60.86 -167.77 -29.15
CA GLU A 353 61.21 -167.01 -30.36
C GLU A 353 60.21 -165.89 -30.71
N ARG A 354 58.95 -165.98 -30.26
CA ARG A 354 57.95 -164.92 -30.50
C ARG A 354 58.13 -163.68 -29.62
N SER A 355 58.85 -163.78 -28.50
CA SER A 355 59.03 -162.68 -27.53
C SER A 355 60.07 -161.64 -27.98
N CYS A 356 61.03 -162.01 -28.84
CA CYS A 356 62.13 -161.12 -29.23
C CYS A 356 61.72 -160.05 -30.27
N ALA A 357 60.72 -160.32 -31.12
CA ALA A 357 60.28 -159.37 -32.15
C ALA A 357 59.43 -158.20 -31.60
N ALA A 358 58.70 -158.40 -30.50
CA ALA A 358 57.88 -157.36 -29.88
C ALA A 358 58.73 -156.25 -29.20
N ALA A 359 59.93 -156.60 -28.71
CA ALA A 359 60.82 -155.67 -28.03
C ALA A 359 61.56 -154.70 -28.98
N GLN A 360 61.68 -155.02 -30.27
CA GLN A 360 62.31 -154.12 -31.25
C GLN A 360 61.36 -153.01 -31.72
N GLN A 361 60.05 -153.26 -31.77
CA GLN A 361 59.05 -152.27 -32.17
C GLN A 361 58.85 -151.15 -31.13
N THR A 362 59.02 -151.46 -29.83
CA THR A 362 58.82 -150.49 -28.74
C THR A 362 59.96 -149.46 -28.63
N ASN A 363 61.19 -149.82 -28.98
CA ASN A 363 62.34 -148.90 -28.94
C ASN A 363 62.32 -147.85 -30.07
N ALA A 364 61.75 -148.18 -31.24
CA ALA A 364 61.58 -147.22 -32.33
C ALA A 364 60.54 -146.13 -31.97
N ALA A 365 59.44 -146.51 -31.32
CA ALA A 365 58.43 -145.54 -30.87
C ALA A 365 58.94 -144.59 -29.77
N LEU A 366 59.83 -145.07 -28.89
CA LEU A 366 60.42 -144.25 -27.82
C LEU A 366 61.42 -143.20 -28.33
N THR A 367 62.11 -143.48 -29.44
CA THR A 367 63.03 -142.51 -30.06
C THR A 367 62.27 -141.39 -30.76
N GLU A 368 61.20 -141.71 -31.48
CA GLU A 368 60.33 -140.72 -32.13
C GLU A 368 59.62 -139.79 -31.11
N ALA A 369 59.16 -140.34 -29.98
CA ALA A 369 58.59 -139.55 -28.89
C ALA A 369 59.59 -138.59 -28.24
N ARG A 370 60.88 -138.98 -28.16
CA ARG A 370 61.95 -138.15 -27.60
C ARG A 370 62.27 -136.95 -28.50
N ASP A 371 62.27 -137.13 -29.81
CA ASP A 371 62.56 -136.06 -30.77
C ASP A 371 61.42 -135.03 -30.82
N LEU A 372 60.16 -135.47 -30.73
CA LEU A 372 59.00 -134.58 -30.60
C LEU A 372 59.03 -133.76 -29.29
N LEU A 373 59.45 -134.37 -28.18
CA LEU A 373 59.65 -133.65 -26.91
C LEU A 373 60.79 -132.62 -27.02
N GLY A 374 61.85 -132.92 -27.77
CA GLY A 374 62.92 -131.95 -28.07
C GLY A 374 62.40 -130.75 -28.85
N ALA A 375 61.62 -131.00 -29.91
CA ALA A 375 61.02 -129.95 -30.72
C ALA A 375 60.04 -129.05 -29.94
N LEU A 376 59.21 -129.64 -29.07
CA LEU A 376 58.30 -128.89 -28.20
C LEU A 376 59.06 -128.00 -27.21
N ARG A 377 60.11 -128.53 -26.58
CA ARG A 377 60.95 -127.77 -25.65
C ARG A 377 61.64 -126.58 -26.34
N ASP A 378 62.10 -126.76 -27.57
CA ASP A 378 62.74 -125.69 -28.34
C ASP A 378 61.73 -124.62 -28.79
N ASP A 379 60.49 -125.01 -29.08
CA ASP A 379 59.41 -124.06 -29.41
C ASP A 379 58.98 -123.24 -28.19
N GLU A 380 58.79 -123.87 -27.02
CA GLU A 380 58.54 -123.17 -25.75
C GLU A 380 59.67 -122.19 -25.41
N ALA A 381 60.94 -122.59 -25.60
CA ALA A 381 62.08 -121.71 -25.38
C ALA A 381 62.14 -120.51 -26.35
N ARG A 382 61.61 -120.65 -27.58
CA ARG A 382 61.48 -119.53 -28.53
C ARG A 382 60.38 -118.58 -28.10
N GLN A 383 59.19 -119.09 -27.78
CA GLN A 383 58.07 -118.26 -27.31
C GLN A 383 58.43 -117.47 -26.05
N LEU A 384 59.18 -118.06 -25.12
CA LEU A 384 59.68 -117.37 -23.94
C LEU A 384 60.62 -116.21 -24.30
N ARG A 385 61.58 -116.41 -25.21
CA ARG A 385 62.48 -115.35 -25.68
C ARG A 385 61.74 -114.20 -26.37
N ASP A 386 60.76 -114.52 -27.20
CA ASP A 386 59.95 -113.49 -27.87
C ASP A 386 59.14 -112.70 -26.84
N SER A 387 58.57 -113.38 -25.82
CA SER A 387 57.87 -112.71 -24.72
C SER A 387 58.80 -111.83 -23.87
N GLU A 388 60.01 -112.28 -23.57
CA GLU A 388 61.04 -111.50 -22.87
C GLU A 388 61.40 -110.23 -23.66
N SER A 389 61.58 -110.34 -24.97
CA SER A 389 61.83 -109.19 -25.85
C SER A 389 60.67 -108.18 -25.83
N THR A 390 59.42 -108.65 -25.88
CA THR A 390 58.26 -107.74 -25.80
C THR A 390 58.13 -107.08 -24.43
N VAL A 391 58.52 -107.78 -23.36
CA VAL A 391 58.54 -107.20 -22.01
C VAL A 391 59.60 -106.11 -21.92
N ASP A 392 60.80 -106.32 -22.47
CA ASP A 392 61.84 -105.29 -22.50
C ASP A 392 61.41 -104.05 -23.29
N GLU A 393 60.74 -104.22 -24.43
CA GLU A 393 60.17 -103.11 -25.20
C GLU A 393 59.10 -102.35 -24.40
N LEU A 394 58.18 -103.06 -23.74
CA LEU A 394 57.18 -102.45 -22.87
C LEU A 394 57.80 -101.71 -21.68
N VAL A 395 58.85 -102.27 -21.08
CA VAL A 395 59.60 -101.62 -19.99
C VAL A 395 60.23 -100.30 -20.47
N SER A 396 60.77 -100.27 -21.69
CA SER A 396 61.29 -99.03 -22.29
C SER A 396 60.19 -97.97 -22.48
N VAL A 397 59.03 -98.35 -23.02
CA VAL A 397 57.89 -97.44 -23.18
C VAL A 397 57.38 -96.92 -21.84
N VAL A 398 57.33 -97.79 -20.81
CA VAL A 398 56.95 -97.36 -19.45
C VAL A 398 57.94 -96.34 -18.89
N PHE A 399 59.25 -96.50 -19.16
CA PHE A 399 60.26 -95.55 -18.72
C PHE A 399 60.12 -94.19 -19.44
N GLU A 400 59.83 -94.18 -20.74
CA GLU A 400 59.56 -92.96 -21.50
C GLU A 400 58.31 -92.23 -20.99
N LEU A 401 57.20 -92.95 -20.80
CA LEU A 401 55.97 -92.40 -20.24
C LEU A 401 56.17 -91.87 -18.82
N ALA A 402 56.98 -92.55 -18.00
CA ALA A 402 57.32 -92.06 -16.66
C ALA A 402 58.09 -90.72 -16.72
N GLY A 403 58.97 -90.56 -17.71
CA GLY A 403 59.66 -89.28 -17.98
C GLY A 403 58.68 -88.17 -18.37
N GLU A 404 57.78 -88.43 -19.31
CA GLU A 404 56.77 -87.46 -19.76
C GLU A 404 55.83 -87.05 -18.62
N ILE A 405 55.42 -88.01 -17.78
CA ILE A 405 54.60 -87.72 -16.59
C ILE A 405 55.34 -86.80 -15.62
N ALA A 406 56.63 -87.04 -15.38
CA ALA A 406 57.44 -86.20 -14.50
C ALA A 406 57.56 -84.76 -15.05
N ASP A 407 57.74 -84.59 -16.36
CA ASP A 407 57.78 -83.28 -17.00
C ASP A 407 56.43 -82.56 -16.94
N LEU A 408 55.32 -83.27 -17.15
CA LEU A 408 53.97 -82.72 -16.99
C LEU A 408 53.68 -82.32 -15.54
N GLU A 409 54.11 -83.11 -14.56
CA GLU A 409 53.99 -82.78 -13.13
C GLU A 409 54.76 -81.49 -12.80
N LEU A 410 55.97 -81.32 -13.33
CA LEU A 410 56.73 -80.08 -13.19
C LEU A 410 56.05 -78.88 -13.84
N SER A 411 55.48 -79.06 -15.05
CA SER A 411 54.72 -78.00 -15.74
C SER A 411 53.47 -77.60 -14.96
N VAL A 412 52.69 -78.57 -14.49
CA VAL A 412 51.48 -78.34 -13.67
C VAL A 412 51.85 -77.62 -12.38
N GLU A 413 52.94 -77.99 -11.72
CA GLU A 413 53.39 -77.29 -10.53
C GLU A 413 53.86 -75.85 -10.85
N GLY A 414 54.46 -75.62 -12.02
CA GLY A 414 54.74 -74.29 -12.56
C GLY A 414 53.48 -73.45 -12.73
N GLU A 415 52.46 -73.98 -13.40
CA GLU A 415 51.18 -73.31 -13.59
C GLU A 415 50.47 -73.03 -12.26
N ARG A 416 50.46 -74.00 -11.33
CA ARG A 416 49.91 -73.82 -9.97
C ARG A 416 50.55 -72.66 -9.23
N ARG A 417 51.86 -72.44 -9.37
CA ARG A 417 52.53 -71.25 -8.82
C ARG A 417 52.02 -69.97 -9.46
N THR A 418 51.93 -69.92 -10.79
CA THR A 418 51.42 -68.71 -11.48
C THR A 418 49.96 -68.40 -11.13
N VAL A 419 49.12 -69.42 -10.91
CA VAL A 419 47.75 -69.24 -10.43
C VAL A 419 47.74 -68.65 -9.04
N ARG A 420 48.56 -69.18 -8.12
CA ARG A 420 48.69 -68.64 -6.76
C ARG A 420 49.15 -67.18 -6.74
N ASP A 421 50.10 -66.83 -7.61
CA ASP A 421 50.58 -65.44 -7.73
C ASP A 421 49.46 -64.52 -8.25
N ARG A 422 48.70 -64.96 -9.25
CA ARG A 422 47.53 -64.23 -9.77
C ARG A 422 46.42 -64.10 -8.74
N GLU A 423 46.15 -65.14 -7.94
CA GLU A 423 45.18 -65.08 -6.83
C GLU A 423 45.61 -64.03 -5.79
N SER A 424 46.91 -63.96 -5.48
CA SER A 424 47.44 -62.92 -4.59
C SER A 424 47.30 -61.51 -5.18
N ASP A 425 47.56 -61.33 -6.48
CA ASP A 425 47.37 -60.05 -7.15
C ASP A 425 45.89 -59.63 -7.21
N ILE A 426 44.98 -60.58 -7.46
CA ILE A 426 43.53 -60.35 -7.40
C ILE A 426 43.13 -59.90 -5.99
N GLY A 427 43.58 -60.59 -4.94
CA GLY A 427 43.26 -60.19 -3.57
C GLY A 427 43.77 -58.78 -3.22
N ARG A 428 44.92 -58.37 -3.77
CA ARG A 428 45.41 -57.00 -3.63
C ARG A 428 44.55 -55.99 -4.39
N LEU A 429 44.18 -56.29 -5.63
CA LEU A 429 43.32 -55.43 -6.44
C LEU A 429 41.92 -55.29 -5.84
N GLU A 430 41.35 -56.36 -5.28
CA GLU A 430 40.09 -56.33 -4.54
C GLU A 430 40.18 -55.38 -3.34
N GLY A 431 41.27 -55.45 -2.57
CA GLY A 431 41.51 -54.52 -1.47
C GLY A 431 41.68 -53.06 -1.91
N ASP A 432 42.34 -52.81 -3.04
CA ASP A 432 42.47 -51.46 -3.59
C ASP A 432 41.14 -50.93 -4.16
N VAL A 433 40.30 -51.80 -4.75
CA VAL A 433 38.94 -51.45 -5.18
C VAL A 433 38.08 -51.10 -3.98
N GLU A 434 38.10 -51.90 -2.91
CA GLU A 434 37.36 -51.60 -1.68
C GLU A 434 37.79 -50.26 -1.07
N ARG A 435 39.09 -49.97 -1.06
CA ARG A 435 39.62 -48.66 -0.65
C ARG A 435 39.13 -47.53 -1.57
N LEU A 436 39.16 -47.72 -2.90
CA LEU A 436 38.65 -46.72 -3.83
C LEU A 436 37.17 -46.45 -3.61
N GLU A 437 36.35 -47.49 -3.45
CA GLU A 437 34.91 -47.36 -3.15
C GLU A 437 34.66 -46.56 -1.86
N THR A 438 35.44 -46.82 -0.80
CA THR A 438 35.32 -46.02 0.44
C THR A 438 35.73 -44.56 0.22
N THR A 439 36.77 -44.29 -0.57
CA THR A 439 37.16 -42.91 -0.89
C THR A 439 36.13 -42.18 -1.74
N VAL A 440 35.54 -42.86 -2.73
CA VAL A 440 34.48 -42.33 -3.59
C VAL A 440 33.25 -41.98 -2.74
N ARG A 441 32.81 -42.88 -1.86
CA ARG A 441 31.71 -42.61 -0.92
C ARG A 441 32.02 -41.41 0.00
N GLY A 442 33.28 -41.29 0.45
CA GLY A 442 33.75 -40.13 1.22
C GLY A 442 33.75 -38.83 0.42
N LEU A 443 34.00 -38.87 -0.88
CA LEU A 443 33.91 -37.72 -1.77
C LEU A 443 32.45 -37.36 -2.08
N GLU A 444 31.59 -38.33 -2.37
CA GLU A 444 30.16 -38.12 -2.60
C GLU A 444 29.50 -37.42 -1.40
N THR A 445 29.77 -37.88 -0.18
CA THR A 445 29.28 -37.23 1.03
C THR A 445 29.78 -35.79 1.18
N LYS A 446 31.05 -35.52 0.85
CA LYS A 446 31.59 -34.15 0.83
C LYS A 446 30.96 -33.28 -0.25
N VAL A 447 30.74 -33.82 -1.45
CA VAL A 447 30.08 -33.12 -2.56
C VAL A 447 28.65 -32.75 -2.18
N ASN A 448 27.87 -33.68 -1.62
CA ASN A 448 26.53 -33.41 -1.12
C ASN A 448 26.55 -32.34 0.00
N GLY A 449 27.55 -32.38 0.88
CA GLY A 449 27.76 -31.37 1.91
C GLY A 449 28.14 -29.99 1.35
N LEU A 450 28.82 -29.94 0.20
CA LEU A 450 29.11 -28.68 -0.50
C LEU A 450 27.90 -28.16 -1.25
N GLU A 451 27.14 -29.02 -1.93
CA GLU A 451 25.91 -28.67 -2.65
C GLU A 451 24.87 -28.05 -1.71
N THR A 452 24.67 -28.66 -0.54
CA THR A 452 23.80 -28.08 0.51
C THR A 452 24.28 -26.72 1.00
N LYS A 453 25.59 -26.51 1.16
CA LYS A 453 26.16 -25.21 1.52
C LYS A 453 25.98 -24.17 0.40
N VAL A 454 26.16 -24.56 -0.85
CA VAL A 454 25.95 -23.69 -2.02
C VAL A 454 24.50 -23.25 -2.10
N ASN A 455 23.55 -24.17 -1.96
CA ASN A 455 22.13 -23.84 -1.91
C ASN A 455 21.79 -22.91 -0.72
N GLY A 456 22.44 -23.12 0.43
CA GLY A 456 22.33 -22.23 1.59
C GLY A 456 22.94 -20.84 1.38
N LEU A 457 23.95 -20.70 0.51
CA LEU A 457 24.51 -19.41 0.12
C LEU A 457 23.64 -18.72 -0.92
N GLU A 458 23.14 -19.44 -1.91
CA GLU A 458 22.23 -18.92 -2.95
C GLU A 458 20.95 -18.33 -2.33
N THR A 459 20.35 -19.03 -1.37
CA THR A 459 19.19 -18.51 -0.61
C THR A 459 19.53 -17.24 0.17
N LYS A 460 20.71 -17.14 0.76
CA LYS A 460 21.18 -15.92 1.45
C LYS A 460 21.43 -14.78 0.47
N VAL A 461 22.02 -15.06 -0.69
CA VAL A 461 22.26 -14.06 -1.74
C VAL A 461 20.93 -13.50 -2.25
N ASN A 462 19.95 -14.35 -2.54
CA ASN A 462 18.61 -13.90 -2.95
C ASN A 462 17.93 -13.07 -1.84
N GLY A 463 18.12 -13.45 -0.57
CA GLY A 463 17.65 -12.70 0.59
C GLY A 463 18.35 -11.34 0.77
N LEU A 464 19.60 -11.21 0.34
CA LEU A 464 20.32 -9.93 0.33
C LEU A 464 19.90 -9.07 -0.85
N GLU A 465 19.74 -9.65 -2.05
CA GLU A 465 19.29 -8.95 -3.26
C GLU A 465 17.91 -8.32 -3.05
N THR A 466 16.97 -9.07 -2.47
CA THR A 466 15.64 -8.52 -2.09
C THR A 466 15.73 -7.37 -1.09
N LYS A 467 16.63 -7.44 -0.10
CA LYS A 467 16.87 -6.33 0.83
C LYS A 467 17.49 -5.11 0.17
N VAL A 468 18.44 -5.32 -0.76
CA VAL A 468 19.07 -4.25 -1.53
C VAL A 468 18.03 -3.54 -2.38
N ASN A 469 17.17 -4.27 -3.10
CA ASN A 469 16.09 -3.68 -3.89
C ASN A 469 15.09 -2.91 -2.99
N GLY A 470 14.82 -3.42 -1.79
CA GLY A 470 14.00 -2.73 -0.79
C GLY A 470 14.65 -1.47 -0.21
N LEU A 471 15.98 -1.39 -0.19
CA LEU A 471 16.71 -0.18 0.20
C LEU A 471 16.78 0.82 -0.95
N GLU A 472 17.03 0.37 -2.18
CA GLU A 472 17.06 1.20 -3.38
C GLU A 472 15.72 1.92 -3.60
N THR A 473 14.62 1.19 -3.46
CA THR A 473 13.26 1.79 -3.51
C THR A 473 13.03 2.84 -2.42
N LYS A 474 13.53 2.62 -1.19
CA LYS A 474 13.44 3.63 -0.12
C LYS A 474 14.28 4.86 -0.41
N VAL A 475 15.49 4.68 -0.94
CA VAL A 475 16.38 5.78 -1.32
C VAL A 475 15.72 6.63 -2.40
N ASN A 476 15.17 6.01 -3.44
CA ASN A 476 14.45 6.75 -4.49
C ASN A 476 13.28 7.57 -3.93
N ASN A 477 12.48 6.98 -3.04
CA ASN A 477 11.38 7.72 -2.39
C ASN A 477 11.89 8.89 -1.54
N TYR A 478 13.05 8.77 -0.89
CA TYR A 478 13.66 9.86 -0.15
C TYR A 478 14.21 10.95 -1.07
N ASP A 479 14.81 10.58 -2.21
CA ASP A 479 15.25 11.54 -3.23
C ASP A 479 14.06 12.33 -3.79
N ASP A 480 12.96 11.65 -4.16
CA ASP A 480 11.73 12.31 -4.61
C ASP A 480 11.16 13.26 -3.54
N SER A 481 11.19 12.83 -2.27
CA SER A 481 10.73 13.66 -1.15
C SER A 481 11.60 14.90 -0.95
N LEU A 482 12.92 14.77 -1.11
CA LEU A 482 13.87 15.88 -1.04
C LEU A 482 13.70 16.86 -2.20
N GLU A 483 13.45 16.35 -3.41
CA GLU A 483 13.20 17.18 -4.58
C GLU A 483 11.91 18.01 -4.41
N ASN A 484 10.83 17.39 -3.93
CA ASN A 484 9.58 18.09 -3.60
C ASN A 484 9.78 19.14 -2.50
N ALA A 485 10.47 18.79 -1.41
CA ALA A 485 10.73 19.73 -0.32
C ALA A 485 11.58 20.92 -0.79
N ASN A 486 12.54 20.70 -1.69
CA ASN A 486 13.32 21.79 -2.29
C ASN A 486 12.45 22.68 -3.19
N ALA A 487 11.52 22.10 -3.96
CA ALA A 487 10.59 22.88 -4.76
C ALA A 487 9.69 23.77 -3.89
N GLU A 488 9.13 23.22 -2.80
CA GLU A 488 8.34 23.97 -1.82
C GLU A 488 9.15 25.10 -1.16
N LEU A 489 10.43 24.86 -0.84
CA LEU A 489 11.30 25.88 -0.27
C LEU A 489 11.58 27.03 -1.24
N GLU A 490 11.80 26.74 -2.54
CA GLU A 490 11.99 27.79 -3.54
C GLU A 490 10.69 28.57 -3.80
N GLU A 491 9.52 27.92 -3.74
CA GLU A 491 8.22 28.60 -3.81
C GLU A 491 8.02 29.53 -2.61
N LEU A 492 8.20 29.03 -1.38
CA LEU A 492 8.10 29.84 -0.17
C LEU A 492 9.09 31.01 -0.17
N LYS A 493 10.29 30.82 -0.70
CA LYS A 493 11.27 31.88 -0.85
C LYS A 493 10.81 32.95 -1.84
N SER A 494 10.23 32.56 -2.97
CA SER A 494 9.64 33.50 -3.93
C SER A 494 8.46 34.26 -3.32
N GLU A 495 7.61 33.59 -2.55
CA GLU A 495 6.51 34.24 -1.83
C GLU A 495 7.01 35.24 -0.80
N LEU A 496 8.06 34.87 -0.05
CA LEU A 496 8.68 35.76 0.94
C LEU A 496 9.31 36.98 0.28
N GLU A 497 10.02 36.81 -0.83
CA GLU A 497 10.58 37.93 -1.60
C GLU A 497 9.47 38.85 -2.13
N GLY A 498 8.36 38.29 -2.63
CA GLY A 498 7.19 39.05 -3.06
C GLY A 498 6.50 39.79 -1.91
N ALA A 499 6.35 39.15 -0.75
CA ALA A 499 5.79 39.78 0.45
C ALA A 499 6.68 40.91 0.96
N ASN A 500 8.00 40.74 0.91
CA ASN A 500 8.95 41.76 1.34
C ASN A 500 8.91 42.98 0.41
N HIS A 501 8.81 42.77 -0.91
CA HIS A 501 8.58 43.86 -1.86
C HIS A 501 7.27 44.61 -1.60
N ARG A 502 6.18 43.89 -1.33
CA ARG A 502 4.91 44.53 -0.95
C ARG A 502 5.02 45.32 0.35
N LEU A 503 5.73 44.80 1.34
CA LEU A 503 5.97 45.50 2.59
C LEU A 503 6.76 46.79 2.35
N ASP A 504 7.79 46.75 1.50
CA ASP A 504 8.56 47.94 1.12
C ASP A 504 7.68 48.98 0.41
N GLU A 505 6.79 48.56 -0.48
CA GLU A 505 5.80 49.45 -1.11
C GLU A 505 4.80 50.03 -0.09
N GLU A 506 4.30 49.22 0.84
CA GLU A 506 3.43 49.66 1.94
C GLU A 506 4.15 50.65 2.88
N LEU A 507 5.44 50.44 3.15
CA LEU A 507 6.25 51.36 3.94
C LEU A 507 6.46 52.68 3.21
N GLN A 508 6.81 52.65 1.92
CA GLN A 508 6.96 53.87 1.11
C GLN A 508 5.66 54.67 1.02
N THR A 509 4.53 53.99 0.85
CA THR A 509 3.21 54.64 0.82
C THR A 509 2.82 55.20 2.19
N SER A 510 3.09 54.47 3.28
CA SER A 510 2.87 54.97 4.64
C SER A 510 3.73 56.20 4.94
N GLU A 511 4.99 56.22 4.52
CA GLU A 511 5.88 57.38 4.66
C GLU A 511 5.38 58.58 3.84
N SER A 512 4.92 58.37 2.61
CA SER A 512 4.32 59.43 1.79
C SER A 512 3.09 60.02 2.47
N LEU A 513 2.15 59.17 2.91
CA LEU A 513 0.93 59.61 3.59
C LEU A 513 1.22 60.35 4.90
N ARG A 514 2.25 59.91 5.63
CA ARG A 514 2.69 60.61 6.84
C ARG A 514 3.22 62.01 6.52
N ASN A 515 4.05 62.14 5.50
CA ASN A 515 4.55 63.45 5.06
C ASN A 515 3.41 64.37 4.60
N ASP A 516 2.43 63.83 3.87
CA ASP A 516 1.24 64.58 3.45
C ASP A 516 0.37 65.01 4.65
N ALA A 517 0.23 64.15 5.67
CA ALA A 517 -0.50 64.46 6.90
C ALA A 517 0.22 65.53 7.75
N ASP A 518 1.55 65.45 7.86
CA ASP A 518 2.36 66.46 8.56
C ASP A 518 2.27 67.83 7.84
N ALA A 519 2.26 67.83 6.51
CA ALA A 519 2.04 69.04 5.70
C ALA A 519 0.64 69.63 5.93
N ALA A 520 -0.41 68.80 5.91
CA ALA A 520 -1.78 69.21 6.16
C ALA A 520 -1.98 69.76 7.59
N SER A 521 -1.32 69.16 8.58
CA SER A 521 -1.33 69.68 9.97
C SER A 521 -0.68 71.06 10.03
N ALA A 522 0.48 71.25 9.38
CA ALA A 522 1.15 72.55 9.35
C ALA A 522 0.35 73.62 8.59
N GLU A 523 -0.43 73.25 7.57
CA GLU A 523 -1.37 74.17 6.92
C GLU A 523 -2.54 74.54 7.82
N ARG A 524 -3.10 73.57 8.55
CA ARG A 524 -4.16 73.81 9.53
C ARG A 524 -3.71 74.75 10.64
N ASP A 525 -2.54 74.52 11.24
CA ASP A 525 -2.02 75.36 12.32
C ASP A 525 -1.80 76.81 11.84
N ARG A 526 -1.35 77.01 10.60
CA ARG A 526 -1.23 78.36 10.00
C ARG A 526 -2.59 79.03 9.78
N ALA A 527 -3.60 78.27 9.35
CA ALA A 527 -4.95 78.79 9.15
C ALA A 527 -5.60 79.19 10.50
N GLU A 528 -5.44 78.38 11.53
CA GLU A 528 -5.95 78.68 12.89
C GLU A 528 -5.26 79.93 13.47
N ALA A 529 -3.95 80.09 13.27
CA ALA A 529 -3.22 81.30 13.68
C ALA A 529 -3.69 82.57 12.91
N ALA A 530 -4.01 82.44 11.62
CA ALA A 530 -4.54 83.54 10.82
C ALA A 530 -5.98 83.93 11.25
N GLU A 531 -6.84 82.96 11.58
CA GLU A 531 -8.18 83.22 12.14
C GLU A 531 -8.09 83.98 13.47
N LEU A 532 -7.15 83.62 14.36
CA LEU A 532 -6.92 84.32 15.62
C LEU A 532 -6.40 85.75 15.42
N GLY A 533 -5.49 85.98 14.46
CA GLY A 533 -5.01 87.32 14.13
C GLY A 533 -6.10 88.23 13.57
N LEU A 534 -6.99 87.67 12.74
CA LEU A 534 -8.19 88.40 12.26
C LEU A 534 -9.20 88.64 13.38
N ALA A 535 -9.33 87.72 14.33
CA ALA A 535 -10.21 87.86 15.49
C ALA A 535 -9.76 89.00 16.40
N GLU A 536 -8.45 89.10 16.65
CA GLU A 536 -7.84 90.24 17.35
C GLU A 536 -8.12 91.56 16.62
N PHE A 537 -7.96 91.60 15.29
CA PHE A 537 -8.22 92.79 14.49
C PHE A 537 -9.67 93.28 14.62
N PHE A 538 -10.67 92.40 14.44
CA PHE A 538 -12.08 92.80 14.53
C PHE A 538 -12.50 93.19 15.95
N ALA A 539 -12.00 92.49 16.97
CA ALA A 539 -12.26 92.82 18.37
C ALA A 539 -11.77 94.24 18.72
N VAL A 540 -10.53 94.58 18.35
CA VAL A 540 -9.98 95.92 18.62
C VAL A 540 -10.79 97.01 17.90
N GLN A 541 -11.22 96.76 16.66
CA GLN A 541 -12.00 97.71 15.86
C GLN A 541 -13.42 97.93 16.41
N SER A 542 -14.00 96.96 17.12
CA SER A 542 -15.33 97.10 17.71
C SER A 542 -15.35 97.83 19.05
N GLY A 543 -14.18 98.17 19.61
CA GLY A 543 -14.08 98.69 20.98
C GLY A 543 -14.20 97.62 22.05
N TRP A 544 -13.97 96.34 21.72
CA TRP A 544 -13.93 95.23 22.67
C TRP A 544 -12.76 95.39 23.66
N ASP A 545 -13.02 95.27 24.96
CA ASP A 545 -12.02 95.38 26.03
C ASP A 545 -11.74 94.03 26.75
N GLY A 546 -12.44 92.96 26.36
CA GLY A 546 -12.26 91.62 26.92
C GLY A 546 -10.97 90.92 26.48
N ALA A 547 -10.41 90.07 27.34
CA ALA A 547 -9.11 89.42 27.13
C ALA A 547 -9.13 88.20 26.18
N GLU A 548 -10.31 87.66 25.84
CA GLU A 548 -10.44 86.40 25.11
C GLU A 548 -10.86 86.61 23.64
N PHE A 549 -9.88 86.83 22.76
CA PHE A 549 -10.10 86.98 21.31
C PHE A 549 -10.68 85.72 20.64
N GLN A 550 -10.65 84.56 21.30
CA GLN A 550 -11.28 83.32 20.79
C GLN A 550 -12.79 83.47 20.60
N SER A 551 -13.45 84.33 21.39
CA SER A 551 -14.88 84.66 21.25
C SER A 551 -15.23 85.32 19.90
N TRP A 552 -14.24 85.84 19.19
CA TRP A 552 -14.39 86.49 17.88
C TRP A 552 -14.17 85.53 16.69
N VAL A 553 -13.65 84.32 16.92
CA VAL A 553 -13.42 83.32 15.87
C VAL A 553 -14.70 82.94 15.11
N PRO A 554 -15.88 82.75 15.74
CA PRO A 554 -17.13 82.51 15.02
C PRO A 554 -17.49 83.63 14.04
N PHE A 555 -17.28 84.88 14.44
CA PHE A 555 -17.50 86.05 13.58
C PHE A 555 -16.50 86.11 12.43
N VAL A 556 -15.21 85.88 12.66
CA VAL A 556 -14.19 85.83 11.61
C VAL A 556 -14.47 84.73 10.57
N ARG A 557 -14.93 83.56 11.03
CA ARG A 557 -15.36 82.48 10.13
C ARG A 557 -16.58 82.89 9.31
N ALA A 558 -17.53 83.61 9.90
CA ALA A 558 -18.69 84.13 9.19
C ALA A 558 -18.30 85.16 8.12
N VAL A 559 -17.33 86.04 8.41
CA VAL A 559 -16.76 86.99 7.43
C VAL A 559 -16.02 86.27 6.30
N SER A 560 -15.27 85.22 6.63
CA SER A 560 -14.47 84.45 5.65
C SER A 560 -15.33 83.56 4.74
N ARG A 561 -16.51 83.14 5.20
CA ARG A 561 -17.48 82.34 4.43
C ARG A 561 -18.47 83.23 3.66
N ALA A 562 -18.00 84.35 3.11
CA ALA A 562 -18.84 85.38 2.52
C ALA A 562 -19.79 84.81 1.46
N ASP A 563 -21.07 84.69 1.83
CA ASP A 563 -22.15 84.34 0.92
C ASP A 563 -22.91 85.63 0.62
N TYR A 564 -22.60 86.20 -0.55
CA TYR A 564 -23.15 87.46 -1.00
C TYR A 564 -24.50 87.21 -1.65
N VAL A 565 -25.54 87.81 -1.09
CA VAL A 565 -26.91 87.77 -1.62
C VAL A 565 -27.23 89.13 -2.25
N ALA A 566 -28.03 89.13 -3.32
CA ALA A 566 -28.55 90.36 -3.89
C ALA A 566 -29.39 91.11 -2.84
N GLY A 567 -29.15 92.41 -2.68
CA GLY A 567 -29.91 93.26 -1.77
C GLY A 567 -31.38 93.39 -2.18
N LEU A 568 -32.20 94.00 -1.30
CA LEU A 568 -33.60 94.26 -1.60
C LEU A 568 -33.73 95.19 -2.83
N PRO A 569 -34.57 94.88 -3.83
CA PRO A 569 -34.74 95.74 -4.99
C PRO A 569 -35.32 97.10 -4.59
N ALA A 570 -34.81 98.20 -5.15
CA ALA A 570 -35.19 99.58 -4.81
C ALA A 570 -36.70 99.91 -4.99
N SER A 571 -37.46 99.04 -5.66
CA SER A 571 -38.91 99.14 -5.85
C SER A 571 -39.74 98.31 -4.86
N ALA A 572 -39.11 97.51 -3.99
CA ALA A 572 -39.81 96.81 -2.93
C ALA A 572 -40.29 97.80 -1.88
N ASP A 573 -41.52 97.59 -1.43
CA ASP A 573 -42.09 98.12 -0.20
C ASP A 573 -41.00 98.25 0.87
N ARG A 574 -40.56 99.49 1.17
CA ARG A 574 -39.44 99.72 2.10
C ARG A 574 -39.71 98.99 3.42
N PRO A 575 -38.76 98.20 3.94
CA PRO A 575 -38.93 97.59 5.24
C PRO A 575 -38.92 98.68 6.32
N TRP A 576 -39.64 98.43 7.40
CA TRP A 576 -39.63 99.33 8.54
C TRP A 576 -38.22 99.46 9.12
N THR A 577 -37.81 100.70 9.41
CA THR A 577 -36.50 100.98 10.02
C THR A 577 -36.72 101.67 11.37
N VAL A 578 -36.26 101.05 12.46
CA VAL A 578 -36.12 101.77 13.73
C VAL A 578 -35.00 102.82 13.58
N LEU A 579 -35.37 104.09 13.77
CA LEU A 579 -34.45 105.23 13.76
C LEU A 579 -34.17 105.71 15.20
N GLN A 580 -33.04 106.42 15.32
CA GLN A 580 -32.45 106.91 16.56
C GLN A 580 -33.45 107.61 17.51
N SER A 581 -33.19 107.53 18.82
CA SER A 581 -33.85 108.33 19.86
C SER A 581 -33.52 109.83 19.69
N TRP A 582 -34.53 110.69 19.68
CA TRP A 582 -34.40 112.15 19.69
C TRP A 582 -34.17 112.61 21.14
N CYS A 583 -32.96 112.40 21.67
CA CYS A 583 -32.60 112.65 23.08
C CYS A 583 -31.64 113.85 23.23
N GLU A 584 -31.76 114.71 24.25
CA GLU A 584 -30.75 115.75 24.54
C GLU A 584 -29.58 115.16 25.34
N GLY A 585 -28.35 115.36 24.83
CA GLY A 585 -27.10 115.12 25.58
C GLY A 585 -26.70 113.65 25.70
N GLY A 586 -25.74 113.23 24.88
CA GLY A 586 -25.14 111.91 25.00
C GLY A 586 -23.98 111.67 24.05
N GLY A 587 -22.80 112.18 24.41
CA GLY A 587 -21.53 111.55 24.05
C GLY A 587 -20.98 111.79 22.64
N ARG A 588 -19.97 112.65 22.55
CA ARG A 588 -18.91 112.49 21.56
C ARG A 588 -18.36 111.06 21.68
N GLY A 589 -18.61 110.22 20.69
CA GLY A 589 -18.03 108.89 20.59
C GLY A 589 -18.38 108.25 19.25
N LEU A 590 -17.45 108.30 18.28
CA LEU A 590 -17.48 107.61 16.99
C LEU A 590 -18.53 108.05 15.95
N HIS A 591 -18.70 109.36 15.74
CA HIS A 591 -19.30 109.90 14.52
C HIS A 591 -18.27 110.69 13.70
N ASP A 592 -17.40 109.98 12.99
CA ASP A 592 -16.65 110.54 11.85
C ASP A 592 -16.33 109.50 10.76
N HIS A 593 -16.76 108.26 10.94
CA HIS A 593 -16.63 107.21 9.93
C HIS A 593 -18.02 106.63 9.69
N THR A 594 -18.68 107.04 8.61
CA THR A 594 -19.69 106.17 7.99
C THR A 594 -19.00 104.82 7.76
N PRO A 595 -19.44 103.74 8.41
CA PRO A 595 -18.76 102.47 8.31
C PRO A 595 -18.74 102.01 6.85
N ALA A 596 -17.56 101.64 6.36
CA ALA A 596 -17.32 101.44 4.92
C ALA A 596 -17.94 100.14 4.35
N SER A 597 -18.41 99.22 5.21
CA SER A 597 -19.04 97.97 4.78
C SER A 597 -19.97 97.37 5.85
N LEU A 598 -20.96 96.61 5.40
CA LEU A 598 -21.88 95.84 6.26
C LEU A 598 -21.13 94.94 7.26
N ALA A 599 -20.02 94.32 6.85
CA ALA A 599 -19.23 93.45 7.73
C ALA A 599 -18.58 94.23 8.89
N HIS A 600 -18.18 95.48 8.68
CA HIS A 600 -17.64 96.32 9.74
C HIS A 600 -18.73 96.73 10.75
N VAL A 601 -19.94 97.09 10.27
CA VAL A 601 -21.08 97.41 11.15
C VAL A 601 -21.53 96.17 11.92
N ALA A 602 -21.64 95.03 11.25
CA ALA A 602 -21.97 93.75 11.88
C ALA A 602 -20.92 93.34 12.91
N GLY A 603 -19.64 93.65 12.68
CA GLY A 603 -18.56 93.43 13.65
C GLY A 603 -18.69 94.31 14.89
N ARG A 604 -18.98 95.60 14.72
CA ARG A 604 -19.27 96.50 15.85
C ARG A 604 -20.49 96.04 16.64
N LEU A 605 -21.55 95.62 15.93
CA LEU A 605 -22.74 95.06 16.53
C LEU A 605 -22.40 93.78 17.32
N TYR A 606 -21.69 92.82 16.72
CA TYR A 606 -21.25 91.60 17.40
C TYR A 606 -20.41 91.88 18.66
N GLY A 607 -19.50 92.86 18.60
CA GLY A 607 -18.71 93.27 19.76
C GLY A 607 -19.53 93.91 20.87
N ALA A 608 -20.49 94.77 20.52
CA ALA A 608 -21.42 95.36 21.48
C ALA A 608 -22.32 94.27 22.13
N ALA A 609 -22.74 93.26 21.36
CA ALA A 609 -23.48 92.11 21.87
C ALA A 609 -22.70 91.33 22.93
N LEU A 610 -21.44 90.99 22.61
CA LEU A 610 -20.56 90.28 23.53
C LEU A 610 -20.29 91.09 24.81
N ASN A 611 -20.30 92.43 24.72
CA ASN A 611 -20.03 93.34 25.85
C ASN A 611 -21.28 93.49 26.73
N GLY A 612 -22.42 92.94 26.30
CA GLY A 612 -23.72 93.15 26.92
C GLY A 612 -24.25 94.57 26.74
N ASP A 613 -23.69 95.35 25.80
CA ASP A 613 -24.17 96.71 25.53
C ASP A 613 -25.46 96.66 24.72
N CYS A 614 -26.56 97.05 25.37
CA CYS A 614 -27.89 97.18 24.78
C CYS A 614 -28.37 98.65 24.80
N GLY A 615 -27.44 99.60 24.87
CA GLY A 615 -27.71 101.04 24.92
C GLY A 615 -27.98 101.68 23.55
N GLU A 616 -27.84 103.01 23.49
CA GLU A 616 -28.11 103.80 22.27
C GLU A 616 -27.16 103.48 21.10
N GLU A 617 -25.93 103.06 21.38
CA GLU A 617 -24.96 102.67 20.35
C GLU A 617 -25.44 101.43 19.59
N SER A 618 -25.97 100.43 20.30
CA SER A 618 -26.52 99.20 19.71
C SER A 618 -27.73 99.48 18.83
N ILE A 619 -28.62 100.38 19.25
CA ILE A 619 -29.79 100.81 18.45
C ILE A 619 -29.33 101.51 17.17
N CYS A 620 -28.29 102.35 17.26
CA CYS A 620 -27.70 103.03 16.10
C CYS A 620 -27.06 102.02 15.14
N LEU A 621 -26.29 101.05 15.65
CA LEU A 621 -25.66 100.00 14.86
C LEU A 621 -26.69 99.12 14.15
N VAL A 622 -27.80 98.75 14.81
CA VAL A 622 -28.91 98.03 14.20
C VAL A 622 -29.55 98.84 13.06
N GLY A 623 -29.76 100.15 13.26
CA GLY A 623 -30.24 101.05 12.20
C GLY A 623 -29.27 101.14 11.01
N GLN A 624 -27.95 101.15 11.27
CA GLN A 624 -26.93 101.14 10.22
C GLN A 624 -26.89 99.80 9.46
N VAL A 625 -27.04 98.67 10.14
CA VAL A 625 -27.18 97.34 9.52
C VAL A 625 -28.40 97.31 8.61
N MET A 626 -29.57 97.76 9.08
CA MET A 626 -30.77 97.89 8.25
C MET A 626 -30.53 98.79 7.03
N GLY A 627 -29.87 99.93 7.22
CA GLY A 627 -29.52 100.84 6.14
C GLY A 627 -28.68 100.18 5.04
N HIS A 628 -27.66 99.39 5.42
CA HIS A 628 -26.83 98.66 4.46
C HIS A 628 -27.58 97.51 3.78
N LEU A 629 -28.41 96.76 4.51
CA LEU A 629 -29.23 95.68 3.94
C LEU A 629 -30.23 96.15 2.88
N VAL A 630 -30.65 97.41 2.96
CA VAL A 630 -31.60 98.02 2.02
C VAL A 630 -30.91 98.80 0.90
N ARG A 631 -29.74 99.40 1.16
CA ARG A 631 -29.04 100.28 0.19
C ARG A 631 -28.05 99.55 -0.71
N ASP A 632 -27.41 98.48 -0.23
CA ASP A 632 -26.31 97.84 -0.94
C ASP A 632 -26.85 96.76 -1.90
N ASP A 633 -26.40 96.77 -3.16
CA ASP A 633 -26.84 95.83 -4.20
C ASP A 633 -26.42 94.37 -3.90
N THR A 634 -25.35 94.18 -3.11
CA THR A 634 -24.85 92.87 -2.69
C THR A 634 -24.44 92.91 -1.22
N VAL A 635 -24.99 92.02 -0.41
CA VAL A 635 -24.77 91.99 1.04
C VAL A 635 -24.31 90.63 1.53
N SER A 636 -23.31 90.62 2.43
CA SER A 636 -22.86 89.40 3.11
C SER A 636 -23.69 89.21 4.38
N LEU A 637 -24.57 88.20 4.35
CA LEU A 637 -25.47 87.90 5.46
C LEU A 637 -24.82 87.17 6.65
N PRO A 638 -23.84 86.25 6.47
CA PRO A 638 -23.31 85.47 7.59
C PRO A 638 -22.78 86.31 8.77
N PRO A 639 -22.02 87.42 8.58
CA PRO A 639 -21.58 88.27 9.69
C PRO A 639 -22.74 88.90 10.47
N VAL A 640 -23.82 89.27 9.77
CA VAL A 640 -25.03 89.85 10.37
C VAL A 640 -25.78 88.80 11.18
N VAL A 641 -25.92 87.58 10.65
CA VAL A 641 -26.56 86.46 11.36
C VAL A 641 -25.81 86.15 12.66
N THR A 642 -24.48 86.07 12.61
CA THR A 642 -23.67 85.83 13.81
C THR A 642 -23.77 86.99 14.82
N ALA A 643 -23.88 88.24 14.37
CA ALA A 643 -24.16 89.39 15.22
C ALA A 643 -25.54 89.31 15.90
N LEU A 644 -26.58 88.92 15.16
CA LEU A 644 -27.92 88.73 15.70
C LEU A 644 -27.97 87.61 16.74
N GLU A 645 -27.31 86.48 16.49
CA GLU A 645 -27.27 85.36 17.46
C GLU A 645 -26.63 85.78 18.79
N ALA A 646 -25.51 86.49 18.73
CA ALA A 646 -24.86 87.01 19.93
C ALA A 646 -25.80 87.96 20.71
N TYR A 647 -26.58 88.78 20.00
CA TYR A 647 -27.57 89.65 20.63
C TYR A 647 -28.78 88.92 21.19
N VAL A 648 -29.26 87.86 20.52
CA VAL A 648 -30.33 87.02 21.07
C VAL A 648 -29.91 86.42 22.40
N ASP A 649 -28.69 85.89 22.51
CA ASP A 649 -28.16 85.36 23.77
C ASP A 649 -27.97 86.48 24.81
N ALA A 650 -27.44 87.64 24.42
CA ALA A 650 -27.27 88.78 25.33
C ALA A 650 -28.61 89.30 25.89
N VAL A 651 -29.61 89.49 25.03
CA VAL A 651 -30.94 90.00 25.39
C VAL A 651 -31.75 88.96 26.17
N SER A 652 -31.61 87.67 25.86
CA SER A 652 -32.30 86.60 26.61
C SER A 652 -31.89 86.53 28.09
N ARG A 653 -30.75 87.14 28.46
CA ARG A 653 -30.27 87.23 29.85
C ARG A 653 -30.84 88.45 30.60
N ILE A 654 -31.55 89.34 29.92
CA ILE A 654 -32.12 90.57 30.49
C ILE A 654 -33.61 90.34 30.81
N ASP A 655 -34.04 90.73 32.02
CA ASP A 655 -35.46 90.73 32.39
C ASP A 655 -36.16 91.93 31.76
N LEU A 656 -36.85 91.70 30.63
CA LEU A 656 -37.54 92.72 29.85
C LEU A 656 -38.59 93.49 30.66
N ALA A 657 -39.17 92.91 31.73
CA ALA A 657 -40.18 93.59 32.54
C ALA A 657 -39.60 94.71 33.42
N ARG A 658 -38.27 94.76 33.61
CA ARG A 658 -37.58 95.69 34.51
C ARG A 658 -36.47 96.49 33.81
N CYS A 659 -36.39 96.39 32.49
CA CYS A 659 -35.28 96.96 31.72
C CYS A 659 -35.59 98.39 31.21
N ASP A 660 -34.56 99.07 30.72
CA ASP A 660 -34.70 100.38 30.07
C ASP A 660 -35.52 100.23 28.78
N GLN A 661 -36.45 101.15 28.53
CA GLN A 661 -37.31 101.17 27.34
C GLN A 661 -36.52 101.16 26.02
N ARG A 662 -35.29 101.65 26.04
CA ARG A 662 -34.36 101.58 24.90
C ARG A 662 -34.07 100.13 24.47
N ILE A 663 -34.03 99.19 25.41
CA ILE A 663 -33.79 97.76 25.13
C ILE A 663 -34.97 97.15 24.36
N HIS A 664 -36.20 97.58 24.66
CA HIS A 664 -37.39 97.16 23.91
C HIS A 664 -37.32 97.64 22.44
N VAL A 665 -36.86 98.87 22.22
CA VAL A 665 -36.65 99.42 20.87
C VAL A 665 -35.50 98.72 20.14
N LEU A 666 -34.45 98.34 20.85
CA LEU A 666 -33.39 97.50 20.31
C LEU A 666 -33.94 96.12 19.88
N CYS A 667 -34.77 95.48 20.70
CA CYS A 667 -35.41 94.20 20.35
C CYS A 667 -36.27 94.31 19.09
N LEU A 668 -37.05 95.39 18.97
CA LEU A 668 -37.84 95.67 17.78
C LEU A 668 -36.96 95.88 16.54
N GLY A 669 -35.85 96.61 16.67
CA GLY A 669 -34.87 96.81 15.60
C GLY A 669 -34.16 95.51 15.20
N LEU A 670 -33.74 94.67 16.15
CA LEU A 670 -33.12 93.37 15.91
C LEU A 670 -34.12 92.42 15.20
N TRP A 671 -35.39 92.47 15.57
CA TRP A 671 -36.45 91.72 14.92
C TRP A 671 -36.66 92.14 13.46
N GLN A 672 -36.61 93.45 13.18
CA GLN A 672 -36.67 93.96 11.81
C GLN A 672 -35.48 93.48 10.98
N VAL A 673 -34.26 93.55 11.50
CA VAL A 673 -33.06 93.01 10.83
C VAL A 673 -33.24 91.53 10.56
N ALA A 674 -33.63 90.73 11.56
CA ALA A 674 -33.84 89.30 11.40
C ALA A 674 -34.93 88.98 10.36
N SER A 675 -36.01 89.77 10.31
CA SER A 675 -37.09 89.61 9.34
C SER A 675 -36.65 89.95 7.91
N VAL A 676 -35.85 91.00 7.73
CA VAL A 676 -35.25 91.34 6.44
C VAL A 676 -34.26 90.27 6.00
N VAL A 677 -33.37 89.83 6.89
CA VAL A 677 -32.41 88.75 6.59
C VAL A 677 -33.15 87.45 6.22
N ARG A 678 -34.25 87.13 6.89
CA ARG A 678 -35.13 86.00 6.56
C ARG A 678 -35.76 86.13 5.16
N SER A 679 -36.16 87.33 4.78
CA SER A 679 -36.71 87.59 3.44
C SER A 679 -35.65 87.48 2.34
N LEU A 680 -34.40 87.87 2.63
CA LEU A 680 -33.27 87.77 1.72
C LEU A 680 -32.75 86.33 1.57
N ARG A 681 -32.88 85.50 2.61
CA ARG A 681 -32.50 84.08 2.59
C ARG A 681 -33.61 83.19 3.18
N PRO A 682 -34.70 82.92 2.42
CA PRO A 682 -35.77 82.05 2.88
C PRO A 682 -35.30 80.60 3.04
N GLY A 683 -35.70 79.94 4.13
CA GLY A 683 -35.41 78.52 4.40
C GLY A 683 -34.09 78.24 5.13
N ALA A 684 -33.39 79.27 5.59
CA ALA A 684 -32.25 79.10 6.47
C ALA A 684 -32.72 78.88 7.92
N GLU A 685 -32.67 77.64 8.40
CA GLU A 685 -33.15 77.25 9.74
C GLU A 685 -32.59 78.13 10.88
N GLN A 686 -31.32 78.56 10.75
CA GLN A 686 -30.66 79.43 11.71
C GLN A 686 -31.31 80.82 11.79
N VAL A 687 -31.62 81.42 10.63
CA VAL A 687 -32.27 82.74 10.54
C VAL A 687 -33.73 82.66 10.97
N ASP A 688 -34.42 81.58 10.59
CA ASP A 688 -35.80 81.32 11.01
C ASP A 688 -35.90 81.18 12.54
N ARG A 689 -34.93 80.51 13.17
CA ARG A 689 -34.85 80.38 14.63
C ARG A 689 -34.61 81.71 15.32
N ILE A 690 -33.62 82.49 14.87
CA ILE A 690 -33.34 83.83 15.41
C ILE A 690 -34.57 84.74 15.30
N ALA A 691 -35.23 84.74 14.14
CA ALA A 691 -36.43 85.54 13.93
C ALA A 691 -37.59 85.10 14.83
N LEU A 692 -37.70 83.80 15.13
CA LEU A 692 -38.69 83.26 16.07
C LEU A 692 -38.36 83.61 17.52
N ASP A 693 -37.10 83.50 17.92
CA ASP A 693 -36.62 83.78 19.27
C ASP A 693 -36.81 85.27 19.60
N ILE A 694 -36.34 86.17 18.72
CA ILE A 694 -36.57 87.62 18.86
C ILE A 694 -38.06 87.94 18.75
N GLY A 695 -38.79 87.30 17.83
CA GLY A 695 -40.23 87.48 17.70
C GLY A 695 -40.99 87.15 18.99
N SER A 696 -40.60 86.08 19.68
CA SER A 696 -41.18 85.70 20.96
C SER A 696 -40.89 86.70 22.08
N LEU A 697 -39.68 87.29 22.07
CA LEU A 697 -39.29 88.36 22.99
C LEU A 697 -40.14 89.62 22.75
N VAL A 698 -40.28 90.03 21.48
CA VAL A 698 -41.11 91.17 21.04
C VAL A 698 -42.60 90.94 21.35
N ASP A 699 -43.11 89.71 21.19
CA ASP A 699 -44.51 89.37 21.46
C ASP A 699 -44.84 89.28 22.95
N SER A 700 -43.83 89.06 23.81
CA SER A 700 -44.03 89.02 25.26
C SER A 700 -44.27 90.41 25.88
N ASP A 701 -43.76 91.46 25.23
CA ASP A 701 -43.89 92.85 25.67
C ASP A 701 -45.10 93.54 25.03
N SER A 702 -45.92 94.23 25.84
CA SER A 702 -47.09 94.97 25.34
C SER A 702 -46.72 96.11 24.40
N LEU A 703 -45.61 96.81 24.66
CA LEU A 703 -45.19 97.95 23.84
C LEU A 703 -44.69 97.49 22.46
N CYS A 704 -43.81 96.49 22.44
CA CYS A 704 -43.32 95.91 21.20
C CYS A 704 -44.43 95.27 20.36
N ARG A 705 -45.42 94.64 20.99
CA ARG A 705 -46.59 94.06 20.31
C ARG A 705 -47.45 95.12 19.63
N GLU A 706 -47.79 96.20 20.33
CA GLU A 706 -48.58 97.31 19.76
C GLU A 706 -47.86 97.95 18.57
N LEU A 707 -46.55 98.20 18.69
CA LEU A 707 -45.76 98.75 17.58
C LEU A 707 -45.63 97.76 16.41
N ARG A 708 -45.48 96.47 16.68
CA ARG A 708 -45.40 95.43 15.65
C ARG A 708 -46.70 95.29 14.86
N GLU A 709 -47.86 95.38 15.53
CA GLU A 709 -49.17 95.34 14.86
C GLU A 709 -49.34 96.50 13.87
N LEU A 710 -48.90 97.71 14.25
CA LEU A 710 -48.89 98.89 13.37
C LEU A 710 -47.98 98.72 12.15
N MET A 711 -46.91 97.94 12.29
CA MET A 711 -45.95 97.71 11.21
C MET A 711 -46.40 96.64 10.21
N TRP A 712 -47.30 95.75 10.60
CA TRP A 712 -47.71 94.60 9.78
C TRP A 712 -48.52 95.02 8.54
N ASP A 713 -49.42 96.01 8.68
CA ASP A 713 -50.19 96.60 7.58
C ASP A 713 -50.16 98.14 7.67
N PRO A 714 -49.14 98.79 7.09
CA PRO A 714 -48.92 100.22 7.26
C PRO A 714 -50.03 101.07 6.63
N GLU A 715 -50.64 100.62 5.53
CA GLU A 715 -51.66 101.40 4.82
C GLU A 715 -52.99 101.38 5.59
N VAL A 716 -53.36 100.22 6.15
CA VAL A 716 -54.55 100.09 6.99
C VAL A 716 -54.33 100.81 8.33
N ALA A 717 -53.18 100.62 8.99
CA ALA A 717 -52.86 101.28 10.25
C ALA A 717 -52.83 102.81 10.11
N GLU A 718 -52.27 103.34 9.02
CA GLU A 718 -52.28 104.78 8.76
C GLU A 718 -53.69 105.31 8.53
N ALA A 719 -54.53 104.61 7.76
CA ALA A 719 -55.91 105.01 7.51
C ALA A 719 -56.73 105.03 8.82
N GLU A 720 -56.58 104.00 9.65
CA GLU A 720 -57.26 103.92 10.95
C GLU A 720 -56.83 105.04 11.90
N LEU A 721 -55.52 105.28 12.04
CA LEU A 721 -54.98 106.33 12.92
C LEU A 721 -55.26 107.75 12.42
N ARG A 722 -55.40 107.94 11.11
CA ARG A 722 -55.76 109.23 10.51
C ARG A 722 -57.20 109.62 10.81
N ASP A 723 -58.11 108.65 10.80
CA ASP A 723 -59.55 108.89 10.98
C ASP A 723 -59.98 108.91 12.46
N LEU A 724 -59.09 108.49 13.37
CA LEU A 724 -59.31 108.56 14.82
C LEU A 724 -59.19 110.01 15.35
N PRO A 725 -60.11 110.44 16.24
CA PRO A 725 -59.96 111.72 16.94
C PRO A 725 -58.80 111.64 17.93
N VAL A 726 -58.02 112.73 18.05
CA VAL A 726 -56.90 112.86 19.00
C VAL A 726 -57.31 112.34 20.39
N SER A 727 -56.71 111.25 20.83
CA SER A 727 -56.92 110.67 22.17
C SER A 727 -55.73 110.99 23.07
N GLN A 728 -55.78 110.59 24.35
CA GLN A 728 -54.60 110.71 25.22
C GLN A 728 -53.37 110.02 24.64
N ASN A 729 -53.50 108.92 23.90
CA ASN A 729 -52.34 108.10 23.54
C ASN A 729 -51.86 108.29 22.10
N HIS A 730 -52.58 109.02 21.24
CA HIS A 730 -52.17 109.16 19.84
C HIS A 730 -52.45 110.56 19.27
N PHE A 731 -51.56 111.00 18.39
CA PHE A 731 -51.68 112.24 17.65
C PHE A 731 -51.19 112.05 16.21
N PHE A 732 -52.10 112.17 15.24
CA PHE A 732 -51.78 112.06 13.82
C PHE A 732 -51.49 113.43 13.19
N VAL A 733 -50.31 113.57 12.58
CA VAL A 733 -49.87 114.75 11.81
C VAL A 733 -50.10 114.49 10.33
N GLY A 734 -51.28 114.91 9.84
CA GLY A 734 -51.77 114.60 8.49
C GLY A 734 -50.82 114.96 7.34
N ASP A 735 -50.22 116.15 7.37
CA ASP A 735 -49.38 116.66 6.27
C ASP A 735 -48.04 115.89 6.13
N SER A 736 -47.60 115.25 7.21
CA SER A 736 -46.33 114.52 7.27
C SER A 736 -46.50 113.01 7.31
N ARG A 737 -47.74 112.48 7.36
CA ARG A 737 -48.04 111.04 7.55
C ARG A 737 -47.32 110.45 8.78
N ILE A 738 -47.19 111.23 9.84
CA ILE A 738 -46.52 110.83 11.09
C ILE A 738 -47.55 110.71 12.21
N CYS A 739 -47.53 109.60 12.93
CA CYS A 739 -48.28 109.43 14.17
C CYS A 739 -47.34 109.52 15.37
N LEU A 740 -47.64 110.39 16.32
CA LEU A 740 -47.02 110.39 17.64
C LEU A 740 -47.85 109.53 18.57
N LEU A 741 -47.26 108.48 19.12
CA LEU A 741 -47.90 107.52 20.00
C LEU A 741 -47.30 107.64 21.41
N ALA A 742 -48.12 107.94 22.40
CA ALA A 742 -47.78 107.86 23.81
C ALA A 742 -48.17 106.47 24.33
N VAL A 743 -47.18 105.68 24.74
CA VAL A 743 -47.39 104.31 25.21
C VAL A 743 -47.39 104.29 26.74
N SER A 744 -48.30 103.50 27.31
CA SER A 744 -48.41 103.35 28.76
C SER A 744 -47.13 102.78 29.36
N GLY A 745 -46.61 103.39 30.42
CA GLY A 745 -45.38 102.97 31.11
C GLY A 745 -44.12 103.72 30.70
N VAL A 746 -44.19 104.61 29.70
CA VAL A 746 -43.07 105.36 29.11
C VAL A 746 -43.28 106.88 29.26
N PRO A 747 -43.18 107.44 30.48
CA PRO A 747 -43.67 108.79 30.76
C PRO A 747 -42.88 109.91 30.06
N ASP A 748 -41.59 109.68 29.78
CA ASP A 748 -40.68 110.70 29.25
C ASP A 748 -40.44 110.56 27.73
N TRP A 749 -41.11 109.61 27.06
CA TRP A 749 -40.92 109.35 25.64
C TRP A 749 -42.22 109.10 24.88
N LEU A 750 -42.20 109.51 23.62
CA LEU A 750 -43.23 109.29 22.62
C LEU A 750 -42.62 108.51 21.44
N PHE A 751 -43.43 107.77 20.70
CA PHE A 751 -42.99 107.12 19.46
C PHE A 751 -43.47 107.92 18.27
N ALA A 752 -42.54 108.42 17.45
CA ALA A 752 -42.84 109.00 16.15
C ALA A 752 -42.82 107.89 15.10
N ILE A 753 -43.99 107.54 14.59
CA ILE A 753 -44.20 106.52 13.56
C ILE A 753 -44.43 107.26 12.25
N ASP A 754 -43.44 107.24 11.37
CA ASP A 754 -43.51 107.81 10.03
C ASP A 754 -43.94 106.73 9.03
N PHE A 755 -45.19 106.81 8.56
CA PHE A 755 -45.74 105.86 7.59
C PHE A 755 -45.22 106.11 6.16
N GLY A 756 -44.71 107.32 5.87
CA GLY A 756 -44.16 107.69 4.57
C GLY A 756 -42.77 107.12 4.35
N GLU A 757 -41.89 107.27 5.34
CA GLU A 757 -40.52 106.71 5.32
C GLU A 757 -40.45 105.30 5.92
N ARG A 758 -41.56 104.79 6.47
CA ARG A 758 -41.66 103.52 7.22
C ARG A 758 -40.61 103.43 8.30
N SER A 759 -40.63 104.41 9.19
CA SER A 759 -39.67 104.50 10.28
C SER A 759 -40.32 104.75 11.62
N ILE A 760 -39.68 104.26 12.68
CA ILE A 760 -40.12 104.45 14.06
C ILE A 760 -38.97 105.07 14.83
N GLY A 761 -39.18 106.26 15.39
CA GLY A 761 -38.22 106.93 16.26
C GLY A 761 -38.80 107.17 17.65
N MET A 762 -37.94 107.17 18.67
CA MET A 762 -38.33 107.62 20.00
C MET A 762 -38.10 109.12 20.13
N VAL A 763 -39.08 109.86 20.61
CA VAL A 763 -39.03 111.30 20.83
C VAL A 763 -39.09 111.58 22.32
N HIS A 764 -38.05 112.20 22.87
CA HIS A 764 -38.09 112.61 24.27
C HIS A 764 -38.99 113.84 24.44
N VAL A 765 -39.76 113.87 25.53
CA VAL A 765 -40.74 114.93 25.81
C VAL A 765 -40.14 116.33 25.97
N SER A 766 -38.82 116.43 26.19
CA SER A 766 -38.10 117.72 26.23
C SER A 766 -37.77 118.32 24.85
N ARG A 767 -38.03 117.61 23.74
CA ARG A 767 -37.68 118.06 22.38
C ARG A 767 -38.68 119.03 21.77
N GLY A 768 -39.81 119.23 22.41
CA GLY A 768 -40.86 120.10 21.93
C GLY A 768 -40.62 121.57 22.30
N GLU A 769 -40.86 122.47 21.35
CA GLU A 769 -40.83 123.92 21.55
C GLU A 769 -41.96 124.59 20.77
N TRP A 770 -42.46 125.72 21.27
CA TRP A 770 -43.43 126.53 20.52
C TRP A 770 -42.72 127.30 19.39
N ALA A 771 -43.10 127.02 18.14
CA ALA A 771 -42.57 127.70 16.96
C ALA A 771 -43.48 128.86 16.47
N GLY A 772 -44.72 128.93 16.96
CA GLY A 772 -45.69 129.98 16.68
C GLY A 772 -46.97 129.85 17.53
N ILE A 773 -47.99 130.70 17.31
CA ILE A 773 -49.24 130.71 18.11
C ILE A 773 -50.08 129.43 17.91
N GLN A 774 -49.97 128.78 16.75
CA GLN A 774 -50.70 127.55 16.41
C GLN A 774 -49.77 126.43 15.91
N GLU A 775 -48.47 126.53 16.17
CA GLU A 775 -47.46 125.58 15.69
C GLU A 775 -46.51 125.17 16.81
N TYR A 776 -46.42 123.86 17.04
CA TYR A 776 -45.51 123.25 18.00
C TYR A 776 -44.44 122.45 17.24
N ARG A 777 -43.17 122.70 17.47
CA ARG A 777 -42.05 122.06 16.77
C ARG A 777 -41.38 121.05 17.69
N ILE A 778 -41.12 119.86 17.17
CA ILE A 778 -40.36 118.81 17.83
C ILE A 778 -39.02 118.70 17.10
N ARG A 779 -37.92 118.96 17.81
CA ARG A 779 -36.58 118.95 17.23
C ARG A 779 -36.05 117.55 17.02
N ALA A 780 -35.65 117.24 15.79
CA ALA A 780 -35.02 115.96 15.45
C ALA A 780 -33.59 115.84 16.01
N SER A 781 -33.02 114.62 15.97
CA SER A 781 -31.57 114.43 16.16
C SER A 781 -30.76 114.97 14.96
N GLU A 782 -29.44 115.12 15.09
CA GLU A 782 -28.58 115.69 14.06
C GLU A 782 -28.79 115.02 12.69
N GLY A 783 -29.16 115.81 11.68
CA GLY A 783 -29.41 115.35 10.30
C GLY A 783 -30.87 114.99 9.97
N GLY A 784 -31.77 114.95 10.97
CA GLY A 784 -33.21 114.75 10.77
C GLY A 784 -33.97 116.04 10.47
N ARG A 785 -35.19 115.93 9.94
CA ARG A 785 -36.10 117.07 9.77
C ARG A 785 -36.95 117.27 11.02
N ASP A 786 -37.00 118.50 11.53
CA ASP A 786 -37.88 118.86 12.64
C ASP A 786 -39.35 118.64 12.28
N LEU A 787 -40.10 118.03 13.20
CA LEU A 787 -41.52 117.77 13.01
C LEU A 787 -42.33 118.96 13.51
N THR A 788 -43.10 119.59 12.63
CA THR A 788 -44.01 120.69 13.01
C THR A 788 -45.43 120.17 13.15
N VAL A 789 -46.01 120.37 14.32
CA VAL A 789 -47.33 119.91 14.73
C VAL A 789 -48.30 121.10 14.74
N PRO A 790 -49.32 121.13 13.85
CA PRO A 790 -50.30 122.20 13.82
C PRO A 790 -51.36 122.04 14.93
N VAL A 791 -51.40 123.02 15.83
CA VAL A 791 -52.27 123.07 17.02
C VAL A 791 -53.52 123.93 16.73
N THR A 792 -54.41 123.39 15.89
CA THR A 792 -55.59 124.11 15.37
C THR A 792 -56.89 123.86 16.15
N SER A 793 -56.87 122.96 17.15
CA SER A 793 -58.05 122.63 17.98
C SER A 793 -57.68 122.51 19.46
N ALA A 794 -58.68 122.69 20.34
CA ALA A 794 -58.49 122.56 21.79
C ALA A 794 -58.03 121.15 22.21
N GLN A 795 -58.46 120.11 21.49
CA GLN A 795 -58.03 118.72 21.73
C GLN A 795 -56.54 118.54 21.38
N ARG A 796 -56.09 119.10 20.26
CA ARG A 796 -54.67 119.07 19.85
C ARG A 796 -53.77 119.83 20.82
N LEU A 797 -54.24 120.99 21.29
CA LEU A 797 -53.54 121.78 22.31
C LEU A 797 -53.42 121.02 23.62
N GLY A 798 -54.52 120.39 24.06
CA GLY A 798 -54.53 119.56 25.27
C GLY A 798 -53.58 118.38 25.18
N TRP A 799 -53.48 117.74 24.01
CA TRP A 799 -52.55 116.62 23.82
C TRP A 799 -51.08 117.03 23.93
N VAL A 800 -50.68 118.12 23.25
CA VAL A 800 -49.30 118.64 23.29
C VAL A 800 -48.91 119.01 24.72
N LEU A 801 -49.77 119.71 25.45
CA LEU A 801 -49.51 120.13 26.84
C LEU A 801 -49.46 118.96 27.84
N ASN A 802 -50.13 117.84 27.54
CA ASN A 802 -50.12 116.66 28.40
C ASN A 802 -48.87 115.79 28.23
N HIS A 803 -48.21 115.87 27.06
CA HIS A 803 -47.12 114.96 26.72
C HIS A 803 -45.77 115.64 26.59
N PHE A 804 -45.71 116.91 26.21
CA PHE A 804 -44.45 117.65 26.18
C PHE A 804 -44.36 118.59 27.38
N SER A 805 -43.22 118.60 28.06
CA SER A 805 -42.97 119.59 29.12
C SER A 805 -42.85 120.98 28.50
N ALA A 806 -43.61 121.94 29.03
CA ALA A 806 -43.67 123.32 28.55
C ALA A 806 -42.33 124.06 28.66
#